data_AF-A0A2E0YT88-F1
#
_entry.id   AF-A0A2E0YT88-F1
#
_cell.length_a   1.000
_cell.length_b   1.000
_cell.length_c   1.000
_cell.angle_alpha   90.00
_cell.angle_beta   90.00
_cell.angle_gamma   90.00
#
_symmetry.space_group_name_H-M   'P 1'
#
loop_
_entity.id
_entity.type
_entity.pdbx_description
1 polymer ?
#
loop_
_entity_poly.entity_id
_entity_poly.type
_entity_poly.pdbx_seq_one_letter_code
_entity_poly.pdbx_strand_id
1 'polypeptide(L)'
;MVAVVRRKALPIAVSEAMREQAARPAPRNTRQGALSIMHKSFGIGLVLIVLAVMMMLLGGCKTEAGSSRDVVCSDPEPVTELWNAYRCSFSGEPYTTKTEAEDGIPLLIIAPNPLPRDNSLKLRLALHGTGGVPKACTEPNQDPQAGYITIANCSTQDGDDATWWGPNQGKNHAGYRLAVSLNKAVELMKPSIDFGAGVECVGASMGGTGCILQAMLMPDGFWRNWLSVVDATVPHTNFAGKQGRYWRDPAVQRAWQGYDISAADLEEQMRKGRLSHVYFKLQGHTNDNLGVFDLDFLRYCDKYKVACFAMWGLGWHVQGGEPGVNLPWRDRYAGPDAQVRRLGVLPVFTGSTANHLQDADGKGYPRGHYNLGLSWNSKGVRDTEGGLTLPLRYLRHTDIGGGIPDQPEVATFDLTIRNPANFKLKRGDRVSWSIGSASGTVEVSRTGEVTIPALTLASATQYTPLQITRPTPVLAGITYTRQPRHGTRITVDPETPYSKSIDDASNWQRVNDVGRMWRQTEADVVFDDLAGGITVIHDCTGSDVICTAQEARISPDGKRVVYAVSTAPPGATRWPIKAANGPMTDLWEFDTVTAELWIYELDSGQRYRISSGHRDRTPDWCGNDCIVFASDRAGTYAPRSTPGRHPDGSYWFPRNFYPSKALHIHRARLVGRQLADITDITPGEWMALSPEVLSSGEVLFSAWEGDGPGEYGSTPQNVWWLKSVGLGGGEVITILGAHGSGNIITTALLKDWVDPARKGEGSTQFRALRATGEIHAGKIAVTNYYAKNSTGAMGLIFGLDFRGGVVEGALRASQVGGMESNSDVPGSAHYVEKSLEALTPYANDQDLGWPRMHRDGRAAGRAGYPAPLPGGGADWMYTHGRGYGCFEAVPPGRATYAALGGEPPCQKQIRRAKVEVVTNPFDPSQSEVMACGDLQWHCWDAQPVARYQDLYGVPTPQVEKVQPPGGECALRVVDARSGELYPIPGKGDEQNRVAFQGHAHPDYPAIVRYFGVEYFDHWTRTPDREGLMKTYPPLKAPLLADGSVSLPVECGRPFRHFGYDEAGDKVAHGLTPLVCNEGECTCHGCHDAHSDERLEQLGWKTAEERFRGTLAGEAE
;
A
#
# COMPACT_ATOMS: atom_id res chain seq x y z
N MET A 1 26.36 69.86 -11.03
CA MET A 1 26.28 71.08 -10.19
C MET A 1 25.86 70.67 -8.78
N VAL A 2 26.23 71.45 -7.75
CA VAL A 2 25.60 71.67 -6.41
C VAL A 2 24.68 70.57 -5.82
N ALA A 3 24.81 70.06 -4.58
CA ALA A 3 25.84 70.06 -3.51
C ALA A 3 25.52 68.91 -2.50
N VAL A 4 26.45 68.21 -1.85
CA VAL A 4 27.08 68.48 -0.52
C VAL A 4 26.07 69.00 0.54
N VAL A 5 25.79 68.34 1.69
CA VAL A 5 26.56 68.09 2.94
C VAL A 5 25.87 66.91 3.71
N ARG A 6 26.46 65.89 4.38
CA ARG A 6 27.63 65.62 5.27
C ARG A 6 27.35 65.71 6.81
N ARG A 7 27.54 64.56 7.52
CA ARG A 7 28.02 64.40 8.95
C ARG A 7 27.03 64.80 10.09
N LYS A 8 27.15 64.36 11.36
CA LYS A 8 28.05 63.40 12.08
C LYS A 8 27.46 62.84 13.41
N ALA A 9 27.60 61.52 13.62
CA ALA A 9 27.98 60.75 14.83
C ALA A 9 27.87 61.23 16.31
N LEU A 10 27.33 60.31 17.16
CA LEU A 10 27.76 59.87 18.53
C LEU A 10 27.66 60.85 19.75
N PRO A 11 27.73 60.40 21.03
CA PRO A 11 27.78 59.02 21.61
C PRO A 11 26.83 58.70 22.82
N ILE A 12 26.69 57.38 23.10
CA ILE A 12 26.65 56.61 24.38
C ILE A 12 26.56 57.38 25.75
N ALA A 13 25.64 57.00 26.67
CA ALA A 13 25.94 56.42 28.02
C ALA A 13 24.80 56.40 29.11
N VAL A 14 24.53 55.20 29.69
CA VAL A 14 24.44 54.85 31.14
C VAL A 14 23.22 55.21 32.05
N SER A 15 22.90 54.23 32.93
CA SER A 15 22.13 54.23 34.20
C SER A 15 20.60 54.41 34.18
N GLU A 16 19.85 54.13 35.27
CA GLU A 16 19.68 52.91 36.11
C GLU A 16 18.62 53.21 37.20
N ALA A 17 17.77 52.23 37.51
CA ALA A 17 17.02 51.98 38.76
C ALA A 17 16.45 53.13 39.65
N MET A 18 15.12 53.07 39.88
CA MET A 18 14.42 53.00 41.20
C MET A 18 12.98 52.46 40.93
N ARG A 19 12.46 51.42 41.60
CA ARG A 19 11.96 51.28 43.00
C ARG A 19 10.70 52.15 43.30
N GLU A 20 9.62 51.67 43.94
CA GLU A 20 9.28 50.31 44.46
C GLU A 20 7.76 50.16 44.76
N GLN A 21 7.27 48.91 44.89
CA GLN A 21 6.19 48.35 45.76
C GLN A 21 4.95 49.20 46.18
N ALA A 22 3.71 48.69 46.31
CA ALA A 22 3.05 47.37 46.10
C ALA A 22 1.49 47.60 46.21
N ALA A 23 0.52 46.74 46.63
CA ALA A 23 0.51 45.39 47.21
C ALA A 23 -0.89 44.68 47.17
N ARG A 24 -0.87 43.34 47.04
CA ARG A 24 -1.76 42.33 47.67
C ARG A 24 -3.26 42.18 47.20
N PRO A 25 -3.91 41.00 47.43
CA PRO A 25 -4.58 40.30 46.31
C PRO A 25 -5.96 39.62 46.60
N ALA A 26 -6.37 38.74 45.66
CA ALA A 26 -7.36 37.64 45.77
C ALA A 26 -8.86 38.02 45.60
N PRO A 27 -9.76 37.07 45.24
CA PRO A 27 -9.59 35.61 45.13
C PRO A 27 -9.83 34.98 43.75
N ARG A 28 -9.59 33.66 43.69
CA ARG A 28 -9.83 32.77 42.53
C ARG A 28 -11.30 32.69 42.15
N ASN A 29 -11.58 32.37 40.87
CA ASN A 29 -12.74 31.55 40.53
C ASN A 29 -12.40 30.60 39.38
N THR A 30 -13.01 29.41 39.36
CA THR A 30 -12.56 28.26 38.55
C THR A 30 -13.26 28.14 37.20
N ARG A 31 -12.50 27.85 36.13
CA ARG A 31 -13.00 27.23 34.89
C ARG A 31 -12.08 26.10 34.41
N GLN A 32 -12.28 24.91 34.96
CA GLN A 32 -12.12 23.68 34.17
C GLN A 32 -13.34 23.57 33.22
N GLY A 33 -13.18 22.94 32.05
CA GLY A 33 -14.31 22.65 31.15
C GLY A 33 -14.15 23.12 29.70
N ALA A 34 -13.06 22.75 29.03
CA ALA A 34 -12.85 23.03 27.59
C ALA A 34 -12.05 21.93 26.84
N LEU A 35 -12.08 20.68 27.33
CA LEU A 35 -11.32 19.55 26.75
C LEU A 35 -12.13 18.24 26.89
N SER A 36 -13.13 18.05 26.02
CA SER A 36 -13.96 16.82 26.00
C SER A 36 -14.71 16.56 24.67
N ILE A 37 -14.67 17.47 23.68
CA ILE A 37 -15.60 17.43 22.54
C ILE A 37 -15.00 16.75 21.29
N MET A 38 -13.69 16.89 21.03
CA MET A 38 -13.05 16.39 19.80
C MET A 38 -12.95 14.85 19.67
N HIS A 39 -13.20 14.07 20.73
CA HIS A 39 -13.17 12.60 20.65
C HIS A 39 -14.52 11.94 20.33
N LYS A 40 -15.60 12.70 20.14
CA LYS A 40 -16.92 12.11 19.78
C LYS A 40 -17.21 12.08 18.28
N SER A 41 -16.60 12.94 17.47
CA SER A 41 -16.90 13.05 16.04
C SER A 41 -16.44 11.84 15.23
N PHE A 42 -15.24 11.32 15.47
CA PHE A 42 -14.69 10.16 14.74
C PHE A 42 -15.51 8.87 14.95
N GLY A 43 -16.04 8.65 16.14
CA GLY A 43 -16.88 7.48 16.43
C GLY A 43 -18.20 7.49 15.66
N ILE A 44 -18.75 8.67 15.36
CA ILE A 44 -20.02 8.81 14.63
C ILE A 44 -19.83 8.48 13.14
N GLY A 45 -18.70 8.88 12.54
CA GLY A 45 -18.39 8.55 11.14
C GLY A 45 -18.31 7.04 10.87
N LEU A 46 -17.56 6.31 11.71
CA LEU A 46 -17.45 4.85 11.56
C LEU A 46 -18.80 4.14 11.78
N VAL A 47 -19.58 4.58 12.77
CA VAL A 47 -20.93 4.05 13.03
C VAL A 47 -21.88 4.32 11.85
N LEU A 48 -21.82 5.51 11.23
CA LEU A 48 -22.62 5.84 10.04
C LEU A 48 -22.20 5.03 8.81
N ILE A 49 -20.92 4.76 8.59
CA ILE A 49 -20.45 3.92 7.48
C ILE A 49 -20.91 2.47 7.69
N VAL A 50 -20.81 1.91 8.91
CA VAL A 50 -21.33 0.58 9.23
C VAL A 50 -22.86 0.52 9.08
N LEU A 51 -23.59 1.58 9.46
CA LEU A 51 -25.03 1.71 9.22
C LEU A 51 -25.38 1.83 7.73
N ALA A 52 -24.62 2.57 6.93
CA ALA A 52 -24.84 2.70 5.49
C ALA A 52 -24.62 1.36 4.77
N VAL A 53 -23.53 0.65 5.08
CA VAL A 53 -23.26 -0.69 4.56
C VAL A 53 -24.34 -1.67 5.01
N MET A 54 -24.80 -1.62 6.28
CA MET A 54 -25.95 -2.43 6.73
C MET A 54 -27.26 -2.06 6.02
N MET A 55 -27.53 -0.78 5.73
CA MET A 55 -28.74 -0.36 5.02
C MET A 55 -28.70 -0.76 3.54
N MET A 56 -27.54 -0.73 2.89
CA MET A 56 -27.37 -1.26 1.54
C MET A 56 -27.60 -2.78 1.50
N LEU A 57 -27.05 -3.53 2.47
CA LEU A 57 -27.25 -4.97 2.62
C LEU A 57 -28.71 -5.37 2.95
N LEU A 58 -29.51 -4.47 3.54
CA LEU A 58 -30.89 -4.75 3.97
C LEU A 58 -31.98 -4.08 3.11
N GLY A 59 -31.63 -3.13 2.24
CA GLY A 59 -32.58 -2.24 1.59
C GLY A 59 -32.88 -2.52 0.10
N GLY A 60 -32.01 -3.25 -0.60
CA GLY A 60 -32.12 -3.41 -2.07
C GLY A 60 -31.96 -4.83 -2.62
N CYS A 61 -31.23 -5.72 -1.94
CA CYS A 61 -31.05 -7.08 -2.43
C CYS A 61 -32.31 -7.93 -2.24
N LYS A 62 -32.96 -8.31 -3.35
CA LYS A 62 -33.64 -9.62 -3.39
C LYS A 62 -32.56 -10.70 -3.29
N THR A 63 -32.23 -11.12 -2.07
CA THR A 63 -31.41 -12.32 -1.84
C THR A 63 -32.07 -13.51 -2.52
N GLU A 64 -31.29 -14.43 -3.09
CA GLU A 64 -31.84 -15.64 -3.74
C GLU A 64 -32.71 -16.47 -2.77
N ALA A 65 -32.45 -16.36 -1.46
CA ALA A 65 -33.29 -16.88 -0.37
C ALA A 65 -34.77 -16.40 -0.35
N GLY A 66 -35.14 -15.37 -1.11
CA GLY A 66 -36.45 -14.70 -1.04
C GLY A 66 -36.68 -13.89 0.25
N SER A 67 -37.93 -13.58 0.59
CA SER A 67 -38.27 -12.52 1.57
C SER A 67 -38.78 -13.06 2.91
N SER A 68 -38.42 -12.40 4.02
CA SER A 68 -39.02 -12.66 5.35
C SER A 68 -40.54 -12.39 5.41
N ARG A 69 -41.11 -11.75 4.37
CA ARG A 69 -42.56 -11.59 4.18
C ARG A 69 -43.24 -12.87 3.68
N ASP A 70 -42.49 -13.78 3.07
CA ASP A 70 -42.95 -15.08 2.56
C ASP A 70 -43.06 -16.13 3.69
N VAL A 71 -42.75 -15.69 4.92
CA VAL A 71 -42.94 -16.39 6.19
C VAL A 71 -43.92 -15.59 7.06
N VAL A 72 -45.15 -16.07 7.18
CA VAL A 72 -46.16 -15.50 8.08
C VAL A 72 -45.99 -16.13 9.47
N CYS A 73 -46.08 -15.35 10.54
CA CYS A 73 -45.96 -15.82 11.93
C CYS A 73 -47.13 -15.38 12.80
N SER A 74 -47.41 -16.17 13.83
CA SER A 74 -48.31 -15.84 14.94
C SER A 74 -47.73 -14.75 15.84
N ASP A 75 -48.58 -14.19 16.70
CA ASP A 75 -48.14 -13.57 17.95
C ASP A 75 -47.36 -14.58 18.82
N PRO A 76 -46.47 -14.11 19.73
CA PRO A 76 -45.69 -14.99 20.60
C PRO A 76 -46.56 -15.75 21.62
N GLU A 77 -46.52 -17.07 21.56
CA GLU A 77 -47.10 -17.97 22.56
C GLU A 77 -46.10 -18.22 23.71
N PRO A 78 -46.47 -18.04 24.99
CA PRO A 78 -45.59 -18.40 26.10
C PRO A 78 -45.50 -19.92 26.23
N VAL A 79 -44.28 -20.46 26.09
CA VAL A 79 -43.96 -21.89 26.31
C VAL A 79 -43.81 -22.19 27.79
N THR A 80 -43.14 -21.27 28.49
CA THR A 80 -42.93 -21.23 29.94
C THR A 80 -42.79 -19.76 30.35
N GLU A 81 -42.62 -19.48 31.64
CA GLU A 81 -42.29 -18.13 32.14
C GLU A 81 -40.99 -17.54 31.55
N LEU A 82 -40.11 -18.38 30.96
CA LEU A 82 -38.80 -17.99 30.46
C LEU A 82 -38.68 -17.98 28.92
N TRP A 83 -39.69 -18.46 28.19
CA TRP A 83 -39.57 -18.76 26.76
C TRP A 83 -40.86 -18.48 25.99
N ASN A 84 -40.75 -17.80 24.85
CA ASN A 84 -41.82 -17.61 23.87
C ASN A 84 -41.54 -18.41 22.59
N ALA A 85 -42.62 -18.88 21.95
CA ALA A 85 -42.62 -19.51 20.64
C ALA A 85 -43.40 -18.67 19.63
N TYR A 86 -42.89 -18.58 18.41
CA TYR A 86 -43.55 -17.97 17.27
C TYR A 86 -43.82 -19.11 16.27
N ARG A 87 -45.09 -19.36 15.98
CA ARG A 87 -45.50 -20.35 14.98
C ARG A 87 -45.58 -19.67 13.64
N CYS A 88 -44.89 -20.20 12.64
CA CYS A 88 -44.84 -19.61 11.33
C CYS A 88 -45.13 -20.64 10.23
N SER A 89 -45.52 -20.18 9.05
CA SER A 89 -45.68 -21.00 7.85
C SER A 89 -45.04 -20.32 6.65
N PHE A 90 -44.48 -21.13 5.75
CA PHE A 90 -43.98 -20.68 4.45
C PHE A 90 -45.11 -20.69 3.41
N SER A 91 -45.17 -19.68 2.55
CA SER A 91 -46.13 -19.63 1.44
C SER A 91 -45.43 -19.54 0.07
N GLY A 92 -45.60 -20.58 -0.75
CA GLY A 92 -45.23 -20.59 -2.18
C GLY A 92 -43.81 -21.06 -2.51
N GLU A 93 -43.52 -21.07 -3.81
CA GLU A 93 -42.19 -21.33 -4.37
C GLU A 93 -41.22 -20.16 -4.07
N PRO A 94 -39.94 -20.42 -3.73
CA PRO A 94 -39.23 -21.70 -3.81
C PRO A 94 -39.28 -22.53 -2.50
N TYR A 95 -40.16 -22.21 -1.55
CA TYR A 95 -40.16 -22.83 -0.21
C TYR A 95 -40.88 -24.17 -0.16
N THR A 96 -41.99 -24.30 -0.88
CA THR A 96 -42.75 -25.54 -1.03
C THR A 96 -42.49 -26.16 -2.41
N THR A 97 -42.64 -27.48 -2.54
CA THR A 97 -43.00 -28.09 -3.83
C THR A 97 -44.43 -27.70 -4.23
N LYS A 98 -44.89 -28.16 -5.39
CA LYS A 98 -46.29 -27.97 -5.83
C LYS A 98 -47.29 -28.83 -5.05
N THR A 99 -46.84 -29.96 -4.49
CA THR A 99 -47.62 -30.86 -3.62
C THR A 99 -47.70 -30.34 -2.19
N GLU A 100 -46.63 -29.71 -1.68
CA GLU A 100 -46.54 -29.12 -0.33
C GLU A 100 -47.30 -27.79 -0.17
N ALA A 101 -47.84 -27.21 -1.27
CA ALA A 101 -48.32 -25.83 -1.31
C ALA A 101 -49.70 -25.57 -0.68
N GLU A 102 -50.51 -26.61 -0.44
CA GLU A 102 -51.91 -26.45 0.01
C GLU A 102 -52.07 -26.36 1.53
N ASP A 103 -51.22 -27.05 2.32
CA ASP A 103 -51.29 -27.06 3.80
C ASP A 103 -50.33 -26.05 4.48
N GLY A 104 -49.23 -25.69 3.82
CA GLY A 104 -48.21 -24.78 4.37
C GLY A 104 -47.24 -25.46 5.35
N ILE A 105 -45.95 -25.41 5.05
CA ILE A 105 -44.92 -26.07 5.87
C ILE A 105 -44.72 -25.31 7.19
N PRO A 106 -44.69 -25.96 8.37
CA PRO A 106 -44.44 -25.27 9.63
C PRO A 106 -42.98 -24.85 9.85
N LEU A 107 -42.83 -23.72 10.53
CA LEU A 107 -41.61 -23.21 11.16
C LEU A 107 -41.94 -22.82 12.60
N LEU A 108 -41.02 -23.11 13.52
CA LEU A 108 -41.12 -22.76 14.93
C LEU A 108 -39.86 -22.00 15.34
N ILE A 109 -40.03 -20.77 15.84
CA ILE A 109 -38.92 -19.97 16.41
C ILE A 109 -39.14 -19.86 17.92
N ILE A 110 -38.17 -20.27 18.72
CA ILE A 110 -38.22 -20.24 20.19
C ILE A 110 -37.13 -19.30 20.71
N ALA A 111 -37.50 -18.36 21.60
CA ALA A 111 -36.58 -17.36 22.14
C ALA A 111 -36.92 -16.96 23.58
N PRO A 112 -35.98 -16.37 24.35
CA PRO A 112 -36.21 -16.00 25.74
C PRO A 112 -37.32 -14.96 25.92
N ASN A 113 -38.03 -15.06 27.04
CA ASN A 113 -39.02 -14.09 27.48
C ASN A 113 -38.58 -13.46 28.82
N PRO A 114 -38.40 -12.13 28.92
CA PRO A 114 -38.37 -11.15 27.83
C PRO A 114 -37.13 -11.29 26.95
N LEU A 115 -37.21 -10.84 25.69
CA LEU A 115 -36.06 -10.76 24.78
C LEU A 115 -35.03 -9.74 25.30
N PRO A 116 -33.76 -10.14 25.50
CA PRO A 116 -32.69 -9.23 25.90
C PRO A 116 -32.30 -8.29 24.74
N ARG A 117 -31.71 -7.13 25.05
CA ARG A 117 -31.35 -6.08 24.06
C ARG A 117 -29.86 -5.71 24.11
N ASP A 118 -29.03 -6.74 24.21
CA ASP A 118 -27.59 -6.67 24.48
C ASP A 118 -26.74 -7.45 23.46
N ASN A 119 -27.36 -7.98 22.39
CA ASN A 119 -26.75 -8.87 21.40
C ASN A 119 -26.13 -10.15 22.01
N SER A 120 -26.74 -10.73 23.04
CA SER A 120 -26.23 -11.95 23.73
C SER A 120 -26.66 -13.30 23.12
N LEU A 121 -27.68 -13.34 22.26
CA LEU A 121 -28.29 -14.59 21.79
C LEU A 121 -27.73 -15.07 20.46
N LYS A 122 -27.30 -16.32 20.39
CA LYS A 122 -26.81 -16.96 19.17
C LYS A 122 -27.96 -17.52 18.34
N LEU A 123 -27.82 -17.55 17.02
CA LEU A 123 -28.79 -18.20 16.13
C LEU A 123 -28.50 -19.71 16.06
N ARG A 124 -29.54 -20.53 16.27
CA ARG A 124 -29.47 -21.99 16.18
C ARG A 124 -30.54 -22.52 15.21
N LEU A 125 -30.13 -23.12 14.11
CA LEU A 125 -30.99 -23.98 13.28
C LEU A 125 -31.08 -25.36 13.95
N ALA A 126 -32.28 -25.85 14.20
CA ALA A 126 -32.53 -27.20 14.73
C ALA A 126 -33.21 -28.06 13.66
N LEU A 127 -32.54 -29.13 13.23
CA LEU A 127 -33.04 -30.04 12.19
C LEU A 127 -33.40 -31.42 12.78
N HIS A 128 -34.59 -31.91 12.47
CA HIS A 128 -35.11 -33.17 13.00
C HIS A 128 -34.72 -34.42 12.18
N GLY A 129 -34.75 -35.58 12.85
CA GLY A 129 -34.53 -36.91 12.26
C GLY A 129 -35.77 -37.49 11.57
N THR A 130 -35.62 -38.66 10.93
CA THR A 130 -36.71 -39.38 10.23
C THR A 130 -37.81 -39.90 11.16
N GLY A 131 -37.43 -40.56 12.25
CA GLY A 131 -38.38 -41.18 13.21
C GLY A 131 -39.08 -40.18 14.15
N GLY A 132 -38.75 -38.89 14.05
CA GLY A 132 -39.47 -37.83 14.74
C GLY A 132 -40.62 -37.33 13.88
N VAL A 133 -41.86 -37.67 14.26
CA VAL A 133 -43.07 -36.91 13.89
C VAL A 133 -42.76 -35.40 14.06
N PRO A 134 -43.26 -34.48 13.21
CA PRO A 134 -42.87 -33.04 13.17
C PRO A 134 -43.02 -32.21 14.46
N LYS A 135 -43.31 -32.83 15.61
CA LYS A 135 -43.22 -32.28 16.97
C LYS A 135 -42.03 -31.33 17.17
N ALA A 136 -40.83 -31.64 16.68
CA ALA A 136 -39.66 -30.77 16.83
C ALA A 136 -39.84 -29.36 16.21
N CYS A 137 -40.73 -29.22 15.22
CA CYS A 137 -41.07 -27.97 14.54
C CYS A 137 -42.55 -27.56 14.72
N THR A 138 -43.31 -28.23 15.59
CA THR A 138 -44.72 -27.92 15.89
C THR A 138 -45.08 -27.92 17.38
N GLU A 139 -44.28 -28.53 18.25
CA GLU A 139 -44.43 -28.55 19.71
C GLU A 139 -43.35 -27.67 20.36
N PRO A 140 -43.71 -26.56 21.03
CA PRO A 140 -42.72 -25.60 21.53
C PRO A 140 -41.87 -26.10 22.70
N ASN A 141 -42.19 -27.26 23.27
CA ASN A 141 -41.48 -27.85 24.42
C ASN A 141 -40.16 -28.56 24.03
N GLN A 142 -39.72 -28.47 22.77
CA GLN A 142 -38.58 -29.21 22.21
C GLN A 142 -37.30 -28.33 22.23
N ASP A 143 -36.46 -28.53 23.26
CA ASP A 143 -35.11 -27.96 23.43
C ASP A 143 -34.92 -26.41 23.33
N PRO A 144 -35.58 -25.61 24.20
CA PRO A 144 -35.21 -24.21 24.42
C PRO A 144 -33.83 -24.10 25.11
N GLN A 145 -32.75 -23.79 24.37
CA GLN A 145 -31.40 -23.64 24.93
C GLN A 145 -31.10 -22.19 25.38
N ALA A 146 -30.73 -22.02 26.66
CA ALA A 146 -30.27 -20.73 27.20
C ALA A 146 -29.11 -20.12 26.38
N GLY A 147 -29.23 -18.83 26.03
CA GLY A 147 -28.26 -18.12 25.19
C GLY A 147 -28.48 -18.27 23.68
N TYR A 148 -29.59 -18.89 23.24
CA TYR A 148 -29.92 -19.09 21.84
C TYR A 148 -31.32 -18.59 21.46
N ILE A 149 -31.49 -18.32 20.17
CA ILE A 149 -32.76 -18.31 19.46
C ILE A 149 -32.78 -19.58 18.62
N THR A 150 -33.66 -20.53 18.95
CA THR A 150 -33.80 -21.81 18.25
C THR A 150 -34.80 -21.67 17.12
N ILE A 151 -34.43 -22.13 15.92
CA ILE A 151 -35.19 -22.04 14.67
C ILE A 151 -35.38 -23.46 14.16
N ALA A 152 -36.53 -24.06 14.46
CA ALA A 152 -36.87 -25.41 14.08
C ALA A 152 -37.77 -25.41 12.83
N ASN A 153 -37.18 -25.79 11.69
CA ASN A 153 -37.93 -26.03 10.45
C ASN A 153 -38.55 -27.44 10.48
N CYS A 154 -39.59 -27.66 9.69
CA CYS A 154 -39.98 -29.02 9.29
C CYS A 154 -39.26 -29.46 8.00
N SER A 155 -38.78 -30.70 7.99
CA SER A 155 -38.38 -31.39 6.75
C SER A 155 -39.64 -31.73 5.95
N THR A 156 -39.54 -31.79 4.63
CA THR A 156 -40.64 -32.35 3.83
C THR A 156 -40.37 -33.80 3.46
N GLN A 157 -41.36 -34.64 3.77
CA GLN A 157 -41.42 -36.07 3.48
C GLN A 157 -42.55 -36.29 2.47
N ASP A 158 -42.26 -36.07 1.19
CA ASP A 158 -43.22 -36.19 0.09
C ASP A 158 -43.33 -37.67 -0.33
N GLY A 159 -43.94 -38.49 0.55
CA GLY A 159 -44.03 -39.95 0.40
C GLY A 159 -42.74 -40.70 0.74
N ASP A 160 -42.46 -41.79 0.00
CA ASP A 160 -41.27 -42.64 0.18
C ASP A 160 -39.94 -41.93 -0.17
N ASP A 161 -40.00 -40.81 -0.91
CA ASP A 161 -38.82 -40.10 -1.44
C ASP A 161 -38.23 -39.11 -0.42
N ALA A 162 -37.59 -39.67 0.61
CA ALA A 162 -36.92 -38.92 1.66
C ALA A 162 -35.80 -38.01 1.11
N THR A 163 -35.99 -36.69 1.22
CA THR A 163 -35.06 -35.65 0.70
C THR A 163 -33.75 -35.53 1.49
N TRP A 164 -33.71 -36.01 2.74
CA TRP A 164 -32.60 -35.84 3.70
C TRP A 164 -32.19 -34.38 3.96
N TRP A 165 -33.15 -33.45 3.97
CA TRP A 165 -32.91 -31.99 3.98
C TRP A 165 -32.11 -31.48 2.77
N GLY A 166 -31.99 -32.27 1.70
CA GLY A 166 -31.41 -31.85 0.44
C GLY A 166 -32.44 -31.31 -0.56
N PRO A 167 -32.08 -31.29 -1.85
CA PRO A 167 -32.99 -31.02 -2.94
C PRO A 167 -34.21 -31.95 -3.01
N ASN A 168 -35.32 -31.41 -3.51
CA ASN A 168 -36.44 -32.16 -4.06
C ASN A 168 -36.69 -31.67 -5.51
N GLN A 169 -36.96 -32.57 -6.45
CA GLN A 169 -37.20 -32.28 -7.88
C GLN A 169 -36.18 -31.30 -8.49
N GLY A 170 -34.89 -31.46 -8.13
CA GLY A 170 -33.79 -30.63 -8.63
C GLY A 170 -33.63 -29.25 -7.96
N LYS A 171 -34.41 -28.92 -6.92
CA LYS A 171 -34.36 -27.64 -6.19
C LYS A 171 -34.06 -27.83 -4.71
N ASN A 172 -33.14 -27.05 -4.13
CA ASN A 172 -32.87 -27.04 -2.68
C ASN A 172 -33.95 -26.28 -1.88
N HIS A 173 -35.21 -26.71 -1.95
CA HIS A 173 -36.35 -26.16 -1.19
C HIS A 173 -36.03 -26.04 0.31
N ALA A 174 -35.39 -27.05 0.90
CA ALA A 174 -34.97 -27.03 2.31
C ALA A 174 -34.00 -25.88 2.64
N GLY A 175 -33.01 -25.61 1.78
CA GLY A 175 -32.07 -24.51 1.96
C GLY A 175 -32.72 -23.13 1.84
N TYR A 176 -33.69 -22.97 0.93
CA TYR A 176 -34.50 -21.74 0.84
C TYR A 176 -35.29 -21.50 2.13
N ARG A 177 -35.98 -22.54 2.65
CA ARG A 177 -36.73 -22.47 3.93
C ARG A 177 -35.83 -22.07 5.09
N LEU A 178 -34.64 -22.65 5.22
CA LEU A 178 -33.70 -22.33 6.29
C LEU A 178 -33.15 -20.89 6.21
N ALA A 179 -32.78 -20.43 5.02
CA ALA A 179 -32.28 -19.07 4.83
C ALA A 179 -33.36 -18.00 5.11
N VAL A 180 -34.60 -18.21 4.65
CA VAL A 180 -35.69 -17.26 4.94
C VAL A 180 -36.16 -17.33 6.42
N SER A 181 -36.02 -18.49 7.08
CA SER A 181 -36.23 -18.61 8.53
C SER A 181 -35.26 -17.75 9.33
N LEU A 182 -33.98 -17.72 8.92
CA LEU A 182 -32.96 -16.85 9.53
C LEU A 182 -33.29 -15.37 9.28
N ASN A 183 -33.71 -15.00 8.06
CA ASN A 183 -34.22 -13.65 7.77
C ASN A 183 -35.39 -13.28 8.70
N LYS A 184 -36.34 -14.20 8.96
CA LYS A 184 -37.49 -13.94 9.84
C LYS A 184 -37.10 -13.82 11.31
N ALA A 185 -36.20 -14.66 11.81
CA ALA A 185 -35.66 -14.54 13.17
C ALA A 185 -34.93 -13.20 13.36
N VAL A 186 -34.17 -12.75 12.35
CA VAL A 186 -33.52 -11.43 12.35
C VAL A 186 -34.56 -10.29 12.35
N GLU A 187 -35.61 -10.36 11.53
CA GLU A 187 -36.71 -9.38 11.51
C GLU A 187 -37.35 -9.22 12.90
N LEU A 188 -37.66 -10.34 13.56
CA LEU A 188 -38.32 -10.36 14.87
C LEU A 188 -37.39 -9.96 16.04
N MET A 189 -36.09 -10.26 15.97
CA MET A 189 -35.21 -10.30 17.15
C MET A 189 -33.85 -9.58 16.98
N LYS A 190 -33.66 -8.74 15.95
CA LYS A 190 -32.38 -8.08 15.64
C LYS A 190 -31.58 -7.54 16.84
N PRO A 191 -32.16 -6.83 17.84
CA PRO A 191 -31.41 -6.27 18.98
C PRO A 191 -30.90 -7.29 20.00
N SER A 192 -31.28 -8.57 19.85
CA SER A 192 -30.91 -9.67 20.74
C SER A 192 -29.77 -10.52 20.17
N ILE A 193 -29.45 -10.40 18.88
CA ILE A 193 -28.65 -11.39 18.14
C ILE A 193 -27.14 -11.09 18.18
N ASP A 194 -26.36 -12.05 18.66
CA ASP A 194 -24.90 -12.10 18.54
C ASP A 194 -24.48 -12.48 17.11
N PHE A 195 -24.58 -11.53 16.19
CA PHE A 195 -24.07 -11.70 14.82
C PHE A 195 -22.57 -12.07 14.79
N GLY A 196 -21.78 -11.70 15.81
CA GLY A 196 -20.37 -12.09 15.91
C GLY A 196 -20.15 -13.59 16.09
N ALA A 197 -21.12 -14.31 16.66
CA ALA A 197 -21.08 -15.77 16.79
C ALA A 197 -21.37 -16.51 15.47
N GLY A 198 -22.25 -15.96 14.63
CA GLY A 198 -22.78 -16.65 13.44
C GLY A 198 -23.92 -17.61 13.78
N VAL A 199 -24.17 -18.57 12.88
CA VAL A 199 -25.26 -19.56 13.00
C VAL A 199 -24.70 -20.93 13.38
N GLU A 200 -25.27 -21.55 14.41
CA GLU A 200 -25.09 -22.95 14.75
C GLU A 200 -26.18 -23.78 14.07
N CYS A 201 -25.83 -24.90 13.43
CA CYS A 201 -26.80 -25.91 12.99
C CYS A 201 -26.63 -27.17 13.82
N VAL A 202 -27.70 -27.61 14.49
CA VAL A 202 -27.72 -28.83 15.30
C VAL A 202 -28.75 -29.81 14.74
N GLY A 203 -28.40 -31.10 14.76
CA GLY A 203 -29.36 -32.14 14.40
C GLY A 203 -28.88 -33.55 14.69
N ALA A 204 -29.85 -34.48 14.77
CA ALA A 204 -29.59 -35.91 14.91
C ALA A 204 -30.13 -36.70 13.71
N SER A 205 -29.49 -37.82 13.36
CA SER A 205 -29.91 -38.70 12.25
C SER A 205 -29.98 -37.92 10.92
N MET A 206 -31.13 -37.95 10.24
CA MET A 206 -31.42 -37.11 9.07
C MET A 206 -31.17 -35.61 9.31
N GLY A 207 -31.45 -35.09 10.51
CA GLY A 207 -31.19 -33.69 10.83
C GLY A 207 -29.70 -33.35 10.94
N GLY A 208 -28.91 -34.24 11.53
CA GLY A 208 -27.44 -34.09 11.59
C GLY A 208 -26.82 -34.15 10.19
N THR A 209 -27.32 -35.06 9.37
CA THR A 209 -27.00 -35.15 7.93
C THR A 209 -27.36 -33.83 7.21
N GLY A 210 -28.55 -33.29 7.49
CA GLY A 210 -29.03 -32.03 6.93
C GLY A 210 -28.16 -30.83 7.29
N CYS A 211 -27.62 -30.75 8.52
CA CYS A 211 -26.71 -29.67 8.89
C CYS A 211 -25.37 -29.73 8.15
N ILE A 212 -24.84 -30.94 7.91
CA ILE A 212 -23.64 -31.14 7.06
C ILE A 212 -23.95 -30.71 5.62
N LEU A 213 -25.09 -31.15 5.07
CA LEU A 213 -25.51 -30.80 3.71
C LEU A 213 -25.74 -29.30 3.53
N GLN A 214 -26.43 -28.63 4.44
CA GLN A 214 -26.77 -27.21 4.27
C GLN A 214 -25.59 -26.26 4.53
N ALA A 215 -24.52 -26.71 5.19
CA ALA A 215 -23.22 -26.01 5.17
C ALA A 215 -22.62 -25.93 3.74
N MET A 216 -23.01 -26.83 2.84
CA MET A 216 -22.61 -26.85 1.42
C MET A 216 -23.68 -26.24 0.50
N LEU A 217 -24.94 -26.64 0.70
CA LEU A 217 -26.02 -26.49 -0.27
C LEU A 217 -26.90 -25.25 -0.09
N MET A 218 -26.88 -24.60 1.08
CA MET A 218 -27.77 -23.47 1.35
C MET A 218 -27.58 -22.38 0.27
N PRO A 219 -28.65 -21.97 -0.43
CA PRO A 219 -28.53 -21.27 -1.71
C PRO A 219 -27.96 -19.87 -1.54
N ASP A 220 -28.38 -19.17 -0.48
CA ASP A 220 -27.85 -17.85 -0.17
C ASP A 220 -26.38 -17.92 0.29
N GLY A 221 -25.53 -17.29 -0.52
CA GLY A 221 -24.11 -17.10 -0.25
C GLY A 221 -23.83 -16.27 1.01
N PHE A 222 -24.79 -15.50 1.52
CA PHE A 222 -24.68 -14.89 2.85
C PHE A 222 -24.88 -15.96 3.94
N TRP A 223 -26.08 -16.51 4.15
CA TRP A 223 -26.33 -17.41 5.28
C TRP A 223 -25.45 -18.67 5.30
N ARG A 224 -25.13 -19.28 4.16
CA ARG A 224 -24.18 -20.40 4.10
C ARG A 224 -22.78 -19.99 4.59
N ASN A 225 -22.33 -18.79 4.24
CA ASN A 225 -21.07 -18.24 4.72
C ASN A 225 -21.14 -17.71 6.17
N TRP A 226 -22.29 -17.80 6.85
CA TRP A 226 -22.51 -17.41 8.25
C TRP A 226 -22.76 -18.58 9.20
N LEU A 227 -23.03 -19.79 8.68
CA LEU A 227 -22.90 -21.04 9.43
C LEU A 227 -21.47 -21.15 9.98
N SER A 228 -21.34 -21.20 11.31
CA SER A 228 -20.05 -21.26 12.01
C SER A 228 -19.84 -22.58 12.75
N VAL A 229 -20.92 -23.25 13.16
CA VAL A 229 -20.89 -24.54 13.85
C VAL A 229 -21.90 -25.51 13.25
N VAL A 230 -21.49 -26.77 13.04
CA VAL A 230 -22.35 -27.92 12.73
C VAL A 230 -22.17 -28.95 13.84
N ASP A 231 -23.23 -29.22 14.61
CA ASP A 231 -23.31 -30.25 15.66
C ASP A 231 -24.20 -31.39 15.16
N ALA A 232 -23.58 -32.42 14.58
CA ALA A 232 -24.25 -33.52 13.90
C ALA A 232 -24.07 -34.84 14.65
N THR A 233 -25.19 -35.43 15.09
CA THR A 233 -25.21 -36.66 15.91
C THR A 233 -25.87 -37.81 15.15
N VAL A 234 -25.22 -38.98 15.10
CA VAL A 234 -25.53 -40.14 14.23
C VAL A 234 -25.89 -39.78 12.76
N PRO A 235 -25.10 -38.93 12.06
CA PRO A 235 -25.40 -38.52 10.68
C PRO A 235 -24.90 -39.54 9.64
N HIS A 236 -25.30 -39.34 8.37
CA HIS A 236 -24.45 -39.69 7.24
C HIS A 236 -23.39 -38.58 7.07
N THR A 237 -22.12 -38.86 7.35
CA THR A 237 -21.05 -37.85 7.25
C THR A 237 -20.71 -37.53 5.79
N ASN A 238 -20.46 -38.56 4.97
CA ASN A 238 -20.08 -38.44 3.57
C ASN A 238 -21.27 -38.74 2.64
N PHE A 239 -22.32 -37.92 2.70
CA PHE A 239 -23.63 -38.24 2.09
C PHE A 239 -23.60 -38.51 0.57
N ALA A 240 -22.82 -37.73 -0.17
CA ALA A 240 -22.72 -37.79 -1.64
C ALA A 240 -21.42 -38.45 -2.16
N GLY A 241 -20.44 -38.74 -1.30
CA GLY A 241 -19.25 -39.50 -1.70
C GLY A 241 -19.61 -40.94 -2.12
N LYS A 242 -18.69 -41.66 -2.76
CA LYS A 242 -18.98 -42.93 -3.48
C LYS A 242 -19.67 -44.03 -2.66
N GLN A 243 -19.56 -44.02 -1.33
CA GLN A 243 -20.25 -44.96 -0.43
C GLN A 243 -21.38 -44.30 0.39
N GLY A 244 -21.72 -43.04 0.14
CA GLY A 244 -22.74 -42.27 0.83
C GLY A 244 -24.18 -42.72 0.56
N ARG A 245 -25.12 -42.18 1.34
CA ARG A 245 -26.55 -42.56 1.26
C ARG A 245 -27.13 -42.31 -0.12
N TYR A 246 -26.75 -41.22 -0.79
CA TYR A 246 -27.21 -40.89 -2.14
C TYR A 246 -27.01 -42.02 -3.15
N TRP A 247 -25.88 -42.75 -3.10
CA TRP A 247 -25.62 -43.85 -4.05
C TRP A 247 -26.24 -45.20 -3.63
N ARG A 248 -26.65 -45.34 -2.37
CA ARG A 248 -27.26 -46.57 -1.84
C ARG A 248 -28.79 -46.59 -1.93
N ASP A 249 -29.41 -45.43 -2.14
CA ASP A 249 -30.85 -45.24 -1.94
C ASP A 249 -31.52 -44.60 -3.17
N PRO A 250 -32.21 -45.39 -4.01
CA PRO A 250 -32.89 -44.88 -5.21
C PRO A 250 -33.99 -43.85 -4.92
N ALA A 251 -34.56 -43.80 -3.70
CA ALA A 251 -35.55 -42.80 -3.33
C ALA A 251 -34.91 -41.41 -3.19
N VAL A 252 -33.72 -41.36 -2.59
CA VAL A 252 -32.89 -40.15 -2.52
C VAL A 252 -32.49 -39.69 -3.93
N GLN A 253 -32.13 -40.62 -4.83
CA GLN A 253 -31.76 -40.30 -6.21
C GLN A 253 -32.92 -39.69 -7.01
N ARG A 254 -34.17 -40.13 -6.78
CA ARG A 254 -35.37 -39.52 -7.37
C ARG A 254 -35.61 -38.12 -6.82
N ALA A 255 -35.63 -37.95 -5.50
CA ALA A 255 -35.79 -36.63 -4.88
C ALA A 255 -34.74 -35.63 -5.38
N TRP A 256 -33.48 -36.05 -5.52
CA TRP A 256 -32.37 -35.20 -5.95
C TRP A 256 -32.23 -35.09 -7.49
N GLN A 257 -33.13 -35.71 -8.28
CA GLN A 257 -33.01 -35.77 -9.74
C GLN A 257 -32.95 -34.37 -10.36
N GLY A 258 -31.91 -34.12 -11.16
CA GLY A 258 -31.67 -32.83 -11.82
C GLY A 258 -30.82 -31.83 -11.02
N TYR A 259 -30.41 -32.16 -9.79
CA TYR A 259 -29.47 -31.33 -9.02
C TYR A 259 -28.01 -31.70 -9.29
N ASP A 260 -27.09 -30.72 -9.16
CA ASP A 260 -25.65 -30.97 -9.20
C ASP A 260 -25.17 -31.62 -7.90
N ILE A 261 -25.00 -32.94 -7.93
CA ILE A 261 -24.52 -33.74 -6.79
C ILE A 261 -23.11 -33.30 -6.35
N SER A 262 -22.28 -32.71 -7.22
CA SER A 262 -20.95 -32.21 -6.84
C SER A 262 -21.02 -31.04 -5.86
N ALA A 263 -22.14 -30.32 -5.79
CA ALA A 263 -22.36 -29.31 -4.75
C ALA A 263 -22.49 -29.92 -3.35
N ALA A 264 -22.90 -31.20 -3.24
CA ALA A 264 -22.98 -31.95 -1.98
C ALA A 264 -21.76 -32.85 -1.73
N ASP A 265 -20.81 -32.93 -2.67
CA ASP A 265 -19.57 -33.68 -2.47
C ASP A 265 -18.65 -32.92 -1.50
N LEU A 266 -18.40 -33.56 -0.35
CA LEU A 266 -17.70 -32.98 0.77
C LEU A 266 -16.22 -32.71 0.47
N GLU A 267 -15.54 -33.64 -0.20
CA GLU A 267 -14.14 -33.47 -0.60
C GLU A 267 -14.02 -32.27 -1.54
N GLU A 268 -14.93 -32.17 -2.50
CA GLU A 268 -14.96 -31.08 -3.47
C GLU A 268 -15.28 -29.72 -2.82
N GLN A 269 -16.21 -29.64 -1.86
CA GLN A 269 -16.49 -28.39 -1.15
C GLN A 269 -15.35 -27.98 -0.19
N MET A 270 -14.72 -28.94 0.49
CA MET A 270 -13.52 -28.68 1.31
C MET A 270 -12.33 -28.24 0.45
N ARG A 271 -12.09 -28.91 -0.69
CA ARG A 271 -11.05 -28.55 -1.68
C ARG A 271 -11.25 -27.16 -2.28
N LYS A 272 -12.51 -26.78 -2.54
CA LYS A 272 -12.91 -25.41 -2.93
C LYS A 272 -12.82 -24.39 -1.79
N GLY A 273 -12.45 -24.80 -0.57
CA GLY A 273 -12.34 -23.94 0.61
C GLY A 273 -13.68 -23.44 1.16
N ARG A 274 -14.82 -23.91 0.63
CA ARG A 274 -16.18 -23.41 0.95
C ARG A 274 -16.65 -23.75 2.37
N LEU A 275 -15.96 -24.69 3.03
CA LEU A 275 -16.22 -25.10 4.42
C LEU A 275 -15.12 -24.63 5.39
N SER A 276 -14.17 -23.79 4.94
CA SER A 276 -13.00 -23.38 5.74
C SER A 276 -13.32 -22.55 6.99
N HIS A 277 -14.51 -21.93 7.04
CA HIS A 277 -15.03 -21.13 8.15
C HIS A 277 -15.95 -21.90 9.12
N VAL A 278 -16.23 -23.18 8.86
CA VAL A 278 -17.18 -24.01 9.63
C VAL A 278 -16.42 -24.90 10.61
N TYR A 279 -16.93 -25.03 11.84
CA TYR A 279 -16.51 -26.02 12.82
C TYR A 279 -17.50 -27.19 12.88
N PHE A 280 -17.03 -28.40 12.65
CA PHE A 280 -17.84 -29.63 12.71
C PHE A 280 -17.58 -30.38 14.02
N LYS A 281 -18.57 -30.41 14.91
CA LYS A 281 -18.65 -31.41 15.99
C LYS A 281 -19.46 -32.59 15.48
N LEU A 282 -18.84 -33.75 15.40
CA LEU A 282 -19.44 -34.98 14.88
C LEU A 282 -19.51 -36.07 15.94
N GLN A 283 -20.66 -36.75 16.02
CA GLN A 283 -20.84 -37.94 16.84
C GLN A 283 -21.54 -39.01 16.02
N GLY A 284 -21.12 -40.28 16.13
CA GLY A 284 -21.85 -41.39 15.50
C GLY A 284 -21.29 -42.76 15.84
N HIS A 285 -21.65 -43.77 15.05
CA HIS A 285 -21.17 -45.14 15.22
C HIS A 285 -20.90 -45.78 13.86
N THR A 286 -19.84 -46.59 13.74
CA THR A 286 -19.44 -47.15 12.43
C THR A 286 -20.23 -48.40 12.02
N ASN A 287 -20.93 -49.04 12.98
CA ASN A 287 -21.93 -50.09 12.72
C ASN A 287 -23.36 -49.55 12.61
N ASP A 288 -23.56 -48.23 12.60
CA ASP A 288 -24.86 -47.65 12.31
C ASP A 288 -25.32 -48.09 10.90
N ASN A 289 -26.55 -48.60 10.83
CA ASN A 289 -27.19 -49.05 9.60
C ASN A 289 -28.30 -48.10 9.13
N LEU A 290 -28.65 -47.09 9.94
CA LEU A 290 -29.58 -46.02 9.60
C LEU A 290 -28.80 -44.75 9.21
N GLY A 291 -27.80 -44.38 10.00
CA GLY A 291 -26.72 -43.46 9.62
C GLY A 291 -25.56 -44.18 8.90
N VAL A 292 -24.53 -43.44 8.48
CA VAL A 292 -23.26 -43.99 7.96
C VAL A 292 -22.16 -43.03 8.38
N PHE A 293 -21.44 -43.38 9.45
CA PHE A 293 -20.32 -42.58 9.96
C PHE A 293 -19.04 -42.93 9.19
N ASP A 294 -18.94 -42.39 7.97
CA ASP A 294 -17.75 -42.50 7.12
C ASP A 294 -16.62 -41.61 7.69
N LEU A 295 -15.45 -42.23 7.88
CA LEU A 295 -14.25 -41.63 8.44
C LEU A 295 -13.42 -40.85 7.40
N ASP A 296 -13.71 -40.99 6.10
CA ASP A 296 -13.11 -40.12 5.07
C ASP A 296 -13.41 -38.63 5.33
N PHE A 297 -14.55 -38.30 5.96
CA PHE A 297 -14.84 -36.94 6.45
C PHE A 297 -13.68 -36.36 7.26
N LEU A 298 -13.14 -37.14 8.20
CA LEU A 298 -12.09 -36.71 9.13
C LEU A 298 -10.73 -36.65 8.43
N ARG A 299 -10.48 -37.52 7.45
CA ARG A 299 -9.32 -37.41 6.56
C ARG A 299 -9.37 -36.15 5.69
N TYR A 300 -10.57 -35.74 5.25
CA TYR A 300 -10.77 -34.48 4.54
C TYR A 300 -10.60 -33.26 5.46
N CYS A 301 -11.06 -33.32 6.72
CA CYS A 301 -10.74 -32.29 7.73
C CYS A 301 -9.22 -32.09 7.86
N ASP A 302 -8.46 -33.17 7.91
CA ASP A 302 -7.00 -33.14 8.02
C ASP A 302 -6.35 -32.56 6.74
N LYS A 303 -6.67 -33.16 5.59
CA LYS A 303 -6.15 -32.82 4.25
C LYS A 303 -6.42 -31.38 3.81
N TYR A 304 -7.60 -30.84 4.14
CA TYR A 304 -8.03 -29.49 3.75
C TYR A 304 -8.02 -28.49 4.91
N LYS A 305 -7.52 -28.91 6.09
CA LYS A 305 -7.45 -28.09 7.30
C LYS A 305 -8.82 -27.50 7.63
N VAL A 306 -9.85 -28.32 7.78
CA VAL A 306 -11.19 -27.89 8.23
C VAL A 306 -11.35 -28.21 9.72
N ALA A 307 -12.00 -27.32 10.47
CA ALA A 307 -12.06 -27.41 11.92
C ALA A 307 -13.05 -28.51 12.34
N CYS A 308 -12.53 -29.63 12.86
CA CYS A 308 -13.34 -30.79 13.21
C CYS A 308 -12.98 -31.35 14.59
N PHE A 309 -13.99 -31.82 15.31
CA PHE A 309 -13.89 -32.59 16.56
C PHE A 309 -14.89 -33.75 16.46
N ALA A 310 -14.44 -34.98 16.69
CA ALA A 310 -15.29 -36.15 16.47
C ALA A 310 -15.08 -37.30 17.44
N MET A 311 -16.14 -38.07 17.68
CA MET A 311 -16.17 -39.26 18.53
C MET A 311 -17.06 -40.34 17.89
N TRP A 312 -16.62 -41.59 17.84
CA TRP A 312 -17.44 -42.69 17.32
C TRP A 312 -17.25 -44.03 18.03
N GLY A 313 -18.32 -44.84 18.04
CA GLY A 313 -18.38 -46.15 18.68
C GLY A 313 -19.06 -47.22 17.83
N LEU A 314 -19.54 -48.27 18.49
CA LEU A 314 -20.34 -49.37 17.94
C LEU A 314 -21.76 -49.46 18.57
N GLY A 315 -22.31 -48.34 19.03
CA GLY A 315 -23.60 -48.26 19.73
C GLY A 315 -24.85 -48.40 18.85
N TRP A 316 -24.75 -48.65 17.55
CA TRP A 316 -25.86 -48.53 16.58
C TRP A 316 -26.44 -47.10 16.53
N HIS A 317 -27.69 -46.91 16.09
CA HIS A 317 -28.29 -45.58 15.89
C HIS A 317 -28.71 -44.86 17.19
N VAL A 318 -27.81 -44.74 18.17
CA VAL A 318 -28.08 -44.15 19.49
C VAL A 318 -27.25 -42.88 19.75
N GLN A 319 -27.91 -41.85 20.28
CA GLN A 319 -27.27 -40.58 20.67
C GLN A 319 -26.52 -40.68 22.01
N GLY A 320 -26.80 -41.73 22.81
CA GLY A 320 -26.38 -41.86 24.21
C GLY A 320 -24.96 -42.37 24.47
N GLY A 321 -24.12 -42.48 23.43
CA GLY A 321 -22.80 -43.12 23.52
C GLY A 321 -22.86 -44.65 23.53
N GLU A 322 -21.74 -45.31 23.76
CA GLU A 322 -21.63 -46.77 23.86
C GLU A 322 -21.29 -47.20 25.30
N PRO A 323 -21.98 -48.20 25.89
CA PRO A 323 -21.65 -48.72 27.23
C PRO A 323 -20.20 -49.23 27.32
N GLY A 324 -19.44 -48.70 28.28
CA GLY A 324 -18.02 -49.01 28.43
C GLY A 324 -17.08 -48.20 27.51
N VAL A 325 -17.58 -47.11 26.90
CA VAL A 325 -16.79 -46.15 26.12
C VAL A 325 -16.96 -44.74 26.71
N ASN A 326 -15.99 -44.33 27.53
CA ASN A 326 -15.97 -43.13 28.35
C ASN A 326 -15.55 -41.86 27.57
N LEU A 327 -16.08 -41.68 26.36
CA LEU A 327 -15.90 -40.47 25.57
C LEU A 327 -16.85 -39.35 26.06
N PRO A 328 -16.47 -38.06 25.94
CA PRO A 328 -17.31 -36.91 26.35
C PRO A 328 -18.42 -36.62 25.33
N TRP A 329 -19.28 -37.61 25.06
CA TRP A 329 -20.28 -37.63 23.98
C TRP A 329 -21.17 -36.37 23.89
N ARG A 330 -21.44 -35.70 25.01
CA ARG A 330 -22.31 -34.51 25.10
C ARG A 330 -21.58 -33.19 24.91
N ASP A 331 -20.25 -33.18 24.89
CA ASP A 331 -19.47 -31.95 24.82
C ASP A 331 -19.45 -31.41 23.39
N ARG A 332 -19.66 -30.09 23.23
CA ARG A 332 -19.68 -29.41 21.93
C ARG A 332 -18.27 -29.11 21.39
N TYR A 333 -17.28 -29.08 22.28
CA TYR A 333 -15.87 -28.80 22.01
C TYR A 333 -15.02 -29.64 22.97
N ALA A 334 -13.76 -29.94 22.62
CA ALA A 334 -12.81 -30.67 23.48
C ALA A 334 -12.30 -29.86 24.72
N GLY A 335 -13.01 -28.81 25.14
CA GLY A 335 -12.71 -28.04 26.34
C GLY A 335 -13.72 -26.91 26.60
N PRO A 336 -13.98 -26.54 27.87
CA PRO A 336 -15.12 -25.68 28.24
C PRO A 336 -14.94 -24.19 27.87
N ASP A 337 -13.70 -23.71 27.74
CA ASP A 337 -13.42 -22.31 27.35
C ASP A 337 -13.35 -22.10 25.82
N ALA A 338 -13.48 -23.19 25.04
CA ALA A 338 -13.54 -23.10 23.59
C ALA A 338 -14.93 -22.61 23.15
N GLN A 339 -14.95 -21.63 22.26
CA GLN A 339 -16.15 -21.23 21.52
C GLN A 339 -15.74 -20.81 20.12
N VAL A 340 -16.51 -21.26 19.13
CA VAL A 340 -16.39 -20.80 17.75
C VAL A 340 -17.27 -19.56 17.54
N ARG A 341 -16.78 -18.62 16.74
CA ARG A 341 -17.44 -17.34 16.43
C ARG A 341 -17.14 -16.98 14.98
N ARG A 342 -18.16 -16.60 14.20
CA ARG A 342 -18.00 -16.26 12.77
C ARG A 342 -17.03 -15.11 12.52
N LEU A 343 -16.99 -14.14 13.44
CA LEU A 343 -16.08 -12.98 13.39
C LEU A 343 -14.96 -13.08 14.45
N GLY A 344 -14.56 -14.30 14.81
CA GLY A 344 -13.44 -14.57 15.71
C GLY A 344 -12.39 -15.49 15.09
N VAL A 345 -11.23 -15.53 15.72
CA VAL A 345 -10.14 -16.44 15.37
C VAL A 345 -10.62 -17.89 15.48
N LEU A 346 -10.41 -18.66 14.42
CA LEU A 346 -10.73 -20.09 14.34
C LEU A 346 -9.44 -20.92 14.33
N PRO A 347 -9.11 -21.63 15.43
CA PRO A 347 -8.03 -22.61 15.46
C PRO A 347 -8.47 -23.93 14.79
N VAL A 348 -7.58 -24.51 14.01
CA VAL A 348 -7.78 -25.78 13.30
C VAL A 348 -6.62 -26.71 13.61
N PHE A 349 -6.90 -27.81 14.31
CA PHE A 349 -5.91 -28.83 14.63
C PHE A 349 -5.96 -29.95 13.57
N THR A 350 -4.79 -30.32 13.04
CA THR A 350 -4.61 -31.39 12.04
C THR A 350 -3.35 -32.20 12.36
N GLY A 351 -3.18 -33.40 11.79
CA GLY A 351 -2.00 -34.24 11.96
C GLY A 351 -1.74 -34.68 13.40
N SER A 352 -2.75 -34.67 14.28
CA SER A 352 -2.52 -34.87 15.72
C SER A 352 -2.16 -36.32 16.08
N THR A 353 -1.06 -36.49 16.80
CA THR A 353 -0.64 -37.78 17.39
C THR A 353 -1.57 -38.28 18.51
N ALA A 354 -2.51 -37.44 18.98
CA ALA A 354 -3.54 -37.82 19.95
C ALA A 354 -4.87 -38.23 19.31
N ASN A 355 -4.91 -38.41 17.98
CA ASN A 355 -6.07 -38.95 17.25
C ASN A 355 -6.05 -40.49 17.21
N HIS A 356 -7.21 -41.11 17.42
CA HIS A 356 -7.41 -42.54 17.20
C HIS A 356 -8.33 -42.74 15.99
N LEU A 357 -7.80 -42.45 14.80
CA LEU A 357 -8.58 -42.43 13.54
C LEU A 357 -8.43 -43.73 12.72
N GLN A 358 -7.20 -44.20 12.56
CA GLN A 358 -6.86 -45.32 11.66
C GLN A 358 -5.60 -46.05 12.10
N ASP A 359 -5.46 -47.31 11.67
CA ASP A 359 -4.26 -48.13 11.88
C ASP A 359 -3.10 -47.77 10.94
N ALA A 360 -1.99 -48.50 11.06
CA ALA A 360 -0.76 -48.28 10.29
C ALA A 360 -0.93 -48.55 8.79
N ASP A 361 -1.90 -49.36 8.38
CA ASP A 361 -2.27 -49.59 6.98
C ASP A 361 -3.24 -48.51 6.45
N GLY A 362 -3.58 -47.53 7.29
CA GLY A 362 -4.48 -46.42 6.99
C GLY A 362 -5.97 -46.78 7.08
N LYS A 363 -6.32 -47.98 7.57
CA LYS A 363 -7.71 -48.43 7.70
C LYS A 363 -8.33 -47.85 8.97
N GLY A 364 -9.54 -47.31 8.84
CA GLY A 364 -10.23 -46.60 9.93
C GLY A 364 -10.62 -47.53 11.08
N TYR A 365 -10.44 -47.07 12.32
CA TYR A 365 -10.80 -47.85 13.51
C TYR A 365 -12.33 -47.88 13.72
N PRO A 366 -12.90 -49.01 14.18
CA PRO A 366 -14.35 -49.14 14.41
C PRO A 366 -14.88 -48.24 15.52
N ARG A 367 -14.02 -47.83 16.46
CA ARG A 367 -14.27 -46.83 17.50
C ARG A 367 -13.10 -45.84 17.52
N GLY A 368 -13.31 -44.62 17.98
CA GLY A 368 -12.22 -43.65 18.06
C GLY A 368 -12.64 -42.21 18.25
N HIS A 369 -11.67 -41.32 18.07
CA HIS A 369 -11.83 -39.88 18.25
C HIS A 369 -10.84 -39.07 17.42
N TYR A 370 -11.22 -37.83 17.12
CA TYR A 370 -10.45 -36.84 16.36
C TYR A 370 -10.48 -35.50 17.10
N ASN A 371 -9.29 -34.93 17.37
CA ASN A 371 -9.03 -33.72 18.15
C ASN A 371 -9.56 -33.72 19.59
N LEU A 372 -9.75 -34.91 20.19
CA LEU A 372 -10.06 -35.05 21.61
C LEU A 372 -8.92 -34.48 22.48
N GLY A 373 -9.26 -33.77 23.56
CA GLY A 373 -8.30 -33.09 24.44
C GLY A 373 -7.70 -31.78 23.92
N LEU A 374 -7.72 -31.51 22.60
CA LEU A 374 -7.16 -30.29 21.99
C LEU A 374 -8.16 -29.13 22.01
N SER A 375 -7.84 -28.11 22.81
CA SER A 375 -8.75 -26.99 23.09
C SER A 375 -8.04 -25.64 23.12
N TRP A 376 -8.81 -24.56 23.00
CA TRP A 376 -8.34 -23.18 23.16
C TRP A 376 -9.24 -22.42 24.13
N ASN A 377 -8.74 -21.31 24.69
CA ASN A 377 -9.57 -20.39 25.46
C ASN A 377 -10.00 -19.22 24.56
N SER A 378 -11.25 -19.24 24.11
CA SER A 378 -11.81 -18.23 23.20
C SER A 378 -11.89 -16.82 23.82
N LYS A 379 -12.03 -16.71 25.13
CA LYS A 379 -12.06 -15.43 25.87
C LYS A 379 -10.66 -14.85 26.13
N GLY A 380 -9.64 -15.70 26.10
CA GLY A 380 -8.24 -15.32 26.30
C GLY A 380 -7.50 -14.94 25.02
N VAL A 381 -8.15 -15.00 23.86
CA VAL A 381 -7.58 -14.56 22.57
C VAL A 381 -7.33 -13.05 22.61
N ARG A 382 -6.12 -12.63 22.24
CA ARG A 382 -5.78 -11.21 22.04
C ARG A 382 -5.29 -11.02 20.62
N ASP A 383 -6.10 -10.37 19.81
CA ASP A 383 -5.83 -10.14 18.39
C ASP A 383 -5.56 -8.65 18.17
N THR A 384 -4.34 -8.31 17.74
CA THR A 384 -3.87 -6.93 17.56
C THR A 384 -3.08 -6.82 16.25
N GLU A 385 -2.93 -5.60 15.73
CA GLU A 385 -2.24 -5.36 14.45
C GLU A 385 -0.79 -5.86 14.40
N GLY A 386 -0.08 -5.80 15.54
CA GLY A 386 1.30 -6.30 15.68
C GLY A 386 1.42 -7.79 16.01
N GLY A 387 0.35 -8.43 16.49
CA GLY A 387 0.40 -9.84 16.90
C GLY A 387 -0.89 -10.42 17.46
N LEU A 388 -0.95 -11.75 17.43
CA LEU A 388 -2.01 -12.59 17.97
C LEU A 388 -1.49 -13.41 19.17
N THR A 389 -2.25 -13.44 20.27
CA THR A 389 -2.09 -14.42 21.35
C THR A 389 -3.30 -15.35 21.38
N LEU A 390 -3.05 -16.66 21.35
CA LEU A 390 -4.06 -17.73 21.37
C LEU A 390 -3.71 -18.73 22.49
N PRO A 391 -4.46 -18.78 23.61
CA PRO A 391 -4.20 -19.76 24.65
C PRO A 391 -4.68 -21.15 24.22
N LEU A 392 -3.76 -22.12 24.15
CA LEU A 392 -4.00 -23.49 23.71
C LEU A 392 -3.78 -24.48 24.86
N ARG A 393 -4.46 -25.61 24.81
CA ARG A 393 -4.33 -26.68 25.81
C ARG A 393 -4.53 -28.03 25.15
N TYR A 394 -3.69 -28.97 25.55
CA TYR A 394 -3.95 -30.40 25.41
C TYR A 394 -4.24 -30.96 26.79
N LEU A 395 -5.34 -31.71 26.94
CA LEU A 395 -5.69 -32.45 28.15
C LEU A 395 -6.01 -33.88 27.73
N ARG A 396 -5.15 -34.84 28.08
CA ARG A 396 -5.34 -36.25 27.68
C ARG A 396 -6.57 -36.84 28.37
N HIS A 397 -7.30 -37.69 27.65
CA HIS A 397 -8.30 -38.59 28.23
C HIS A 397 -7.65 -39.95 28.52
N THR A 398 -7.92 -40.49 29.71
CA THR A 398 -7.56 -41.86 30.14
C THR A 398 -8.82 -42.69 30.39
N ASP A 399 -8.65 -43.99 30.56
CA ASP A 399 -9.71 -44.93 30.93
C ASP A 399 -10.86 -44.97 29.89
N ILE A 400 -10.54 -44.70 28.61
CA ILE A 400 -11.53 -44.48 27.55
C ILE A 400 -12.35 -45.73 27.26
N GLY A 401 -11.73 -46.91 27.25
CA GLY A 401 -12.42 -48.19 27.08
C GLY A 401 -12.82 -48.53 25.64
N GLY A 402 -13.64 -49.57 25.47
CA GLY A 402 -14.07 -50.08 24.16
C GLY A 402 -12.96 -50.63 23.23
N GLY A 403 -11.70 -50.67 23.68
CA GLY A 403 -10.53 -50.94 22.83
C GLY A 403 -9.90 -49.69 22.21
N ILE A 404 -10.40 -48.49 22.55
CA ILE A 404 -9.68 -47.23 22.31
C ILE A 404 -8.57 -47.12 23.37
N PRO A 405 -7.31 -46.86 23.00
CA PRO A 405 -6.23 -46.63 23.95
C PRO A 405 -6.32 -45.25 24.59
N ASP A 406 -5.73 -45.09 25.77
CA ASP A 406 -5.55 -43.79 26.42
C ASP A 406 -4.72 -42.84 25.53
N GLN A 407 -5.04 -41.55 25.57
CA GLN A 407 -4.31 -40.56 24.80
C GLN A 407 -2.90 -40.32 25.37
N PRO A 408 -1.88 -40.02 24.53
CA PRO A 408 -0.49 -39.90 24.97
C PRO A 408 -0.28 -38.76 25.98
N GLU A 409 0.82 -38.80 26.75
CA GLU A 409 1.15 -37.72 27.69
C GLU A 409 1.45 -36.38 26.98
N VAL A 410 1.86 -36.45 25.71
CA VAL A 410 2.23 -35.33 24.84
C VAL A 410 1.59 -35.52 23.48
N ALA A 411 0.91 -34.48 22.99
CA ALA A 411 0.37 -34.42 21.64
C ALA A 411 1.22 -33.52 20.75
N THR A 412 1.54 -33.97 19.54
CA THR A 412 2.11 -33.16 18.45
C THR A 412 1.06 -33.02 17.36
N PHE A 413 0.91 -31.82 16.79
CA PHE A 413 -0.11 -31.48 15.81
C PHE A 413 0.30 -30.27 14.95
N ASP A 414 -0.26 -30.19 13.75
CA ASP A 414 -0.27 -28.97 12.95
C ASP A 414 -1.42 -28.07 13.42
N LEU A 415 -1.17 -26.77 13.50
CA LEU A 415 -2.17 -25.76 13.85
C LEU A 415 -2.34 -24.75 12.73
N THR A 416 -3.51 -24.73 12.10
CA THR A 416 -3.89 -23.64 11.19
C THR A 416 -4.80 -22.65 11.90
N ILE A 417 -4.46 -21.36 11.83
CA ILE A 417 -5.21 -20.27 12.45
C ILE A 417 -5.84 -19.44 11.34
N ARG A 418 -7.16 -19.23 11.44
CA ARG A 418 -7.95 -18.42 10.48
C ARG A 418 -8.63 -17.25 11.16
N ASN A 419 -9.07 -16.30 10.33
CA ASN A 419 -9.91 -15.18 10.70
C ASN A 419 -9.38 -14.28 11.85
N PRO A 420 -8.09 -13.89 11.91
CA PRO A 420 -7.71 -12.74 12.72
C PRO A 420 -8.42 -11.49 12.18
N ALA A 421 -9.16 -10.82 13.06
CA ALA A 421 -9.84 -9.58 12.78
C ALA A 421 -8.84 -8.42 12.67
N ASN A 422 -7.81 -8.39 13.49
CA ASN A 422 -6.84 -7.30 13.58
C ASN A 422 -5.45 -7.67 13.02
N PHE A 423 -4.93 -8.87 13.34
CA PHE A 423 -3.64 -9.35 12.85
C PHE A 423 -3.71 -9.79 11.37
N LYS A 424 -3.75 -8.83 10.44
CA LYS A 424 -3.96 -9.08 9.00
C LYS A 424 -2.79 -9.84 8.34
N LEU A 425 -2.92 -11.15 8.21
CA LEU A 425 -1.97 -12.03 7.52
C LEU A 425 -2.10 -11.90 5.99
N LYS A 426 -1.08 -11.41 5.28
CA LYS A 426 -1.00 -11.42 3.80
C LYS A 426 -0.19 -12.63 3.32
N ARG A 427 -0.52 -13.22 2.16
CA ARG A 427 0.32 -14.28 1.56
C ARG A 427 1.75 -13.77 1.35
N GLY A 428 2.75 -14.53 1.81
CA GLY A 428 4.16 -14.13 1.81
C GLY A 428 4.60 -13.33 3.05
N ASP A 429 3.71 -13.00 3.98
CA ASP A 429 4.13 -12.54 5.30
C ASP A 429 4.91 -13.65 6.01
N ARG A 430 6.08 -13.33 6.55
CA ARG A 430 6.72 -14.15 7.58
C ARG A 430 6.22 -13.70 8.94
N VAL A 431 5.90 -14.66 9.81
CA VAL A 431 5.54 -14.41 11.21
C VAL A 431 6.43 -15.23 12.14
N SER A 432 6.81 -14.63 13.25
CA SER A 432 7.47 -15.31 14.37
C SER A 432 6.41 -15.90 15.29
N TRP A 433 6.66 -17.06 15.87
CA TRP A 433 5.76 -17.69 16.84
C TRP A 433 6.51 -18.28 18.03
N SER A 434 5.84 -18.35 19.19
CA SER A 434 6.36 -19.02 20.39
C SER A 434 5.24 -19.63 21.25
N ILE A 435 5.51 -20.78 21.86
CA ILE A 435 4.59 -21.47 22.78
C ILE A 435 5.40 -22.24 23.83
N GLY A 436 5.24 -21.87 25.10
CA GLY A 436 6.10 -22.39 26.18
C GLY A 436 7.58 -22.06 25.91
N SER A 437 8.41 -23.09 25.74
CA SER A 437 9.84 -22.97 25.36
C SER A 437 10.12 -23.19 23.86
N ALA A 438 9.10 -23.51 23.06
CA ALA A 438 9.24 -23.69 21.62
C ALA A 438 9.02 -22.37 20.88
N SER A 439 9.76 -22.14 19.79
CA SER A 439 9.61 -20.95 18.93
C SER A 439 10.14 -21.19 17.52
N GLY A 440 9.65 -20.42 16.55
CA GLY A 440 10.14 -20.45 15.18
C GLY A 440 9.64 -19.29 14.34
N THR A 441 9.87 -19.36 13.02
CA THR A 441 9.20 -18.48 12.04
C THR A 441 8.49 -19.34 11.01
N VAL A 442 7.40 -18.85 10.44
CA VAL A 442 6.69 -19.51 9.35
C VAL A 442 6.17 -18.49 8.34
N GLU A 443 5.99 -18.91 7.08
CA GLU A 443 5.45 -18.09 6.02
C GLU A 443 3.93 -18.32 5.85
N VAL A 444 3.19 -17.24 5.67
CA VAL A 444 1.75 -17.24 5.39
C VAL A 444 1.54 -17.69 3.95
N SER A 445 1.20 -18.97 3.76
CA SER A 445 0.97 -19.54 2.42
C SER A 445 -0.36 -19.12 1.79
N ARG A 446 -1.32 -18.62 2.58
CA ARG A 446 -2.63 -18.12 2.13
C ARG A 446 -3.07 -16.90 2.95
N THR A 447 -3.47 -15.82 2.28
CA THR A 447 -3.98 -14.61 2.95
C THR A 447 -5.10 -14.95 3.94
N GLY A 448 -5.00 -14.43 5.17
CA GLY A 448 -5.91 -14.71 6.27
C GLY A 448 -5.66 -16.00 7.06
N GLU A 449 -4.69 -16.84 6.66
CA GLU A 449 -4.42 -18.14 7.27
C GLU A 449 -2.92 -18.42 7.50
N VAL A 450 -2.53 -18.80 8.70
CA VAL A 450 -1.18 -19.33 8.97
C VAL A 450 -1.25 -20.76 9.51
N THR A 451 -0.45 -21.67 8.96
CA THR A 451 -0.25 -23.01 9.54
C THR A 451 1.11 -23.05 10.22
N ILE A 452 1.16 -23.33 11.53
CA ILE A 452 2.39 -23.68 12.24
C ILE A 452 2.46 -25.21 12.32
N PRO A 453 3.47 -25.85 11.73
CA PRO A 453 3.59 -27.30 11.74
C PRO A 453 4.17 -27.84 13.06
N ALA A 454 3.82 -29.08 13.40
CA ALA A 454 4.41 -29.87 14.49
C ALA A 454 4.49 -29.16 15.87
N LEU A 455 3.51 -28.32 16.20
CA LEU A 455 3.35 -27.81 17.56
C LEU A 455 3.16 -28.96 18.54
N THR A 456 3.75 -28.84 19.73
CA THR A 456 3.75 -29.91 20.73
C THR A 456 3.28 -29.39 22.09
N LEU A 457 2.33 -30.10 22.72
CA LEU A 457 1.81 -29.79 24.05
C LEU A 457 1.80 -31.03 24.94
N ALA A 458 2.33 -30.90 26.16
CA ALA A 458 2.11 -31.87 27.23
C ALA A 458 0.69 -31.73 27.80
N SER A 459 0.14 -32.83 28.32
CA SER A 459 -1.20 -32.87 28.92
C SER A 459 -1.26 -32.02 30.19
N ALA A 460 -2.04 -30.94 30.19
CA ALA A 460 -2.17 -29.99 31.28
C ALA A 460 -3.61 -29.48 31.44
N THR A 461 -3.98 -29.05 32.64
CA THR A 461 -5.28 -28.39 32.90
C THR A 461 -5.27 -26.90 32.51
N GLN A 462 -4.10 -26.27 32.55
CA GLN A 462 -3.86 -24.87 32.20
C GLN A 462 -3.70 -24.66 30.68
N TYR A 463 -3.92 -23.43 30.22
CA TYR A 463 -3.68 -23.02 28.83
C TYR A 463 -2.29 -22.40 28.66
N THR A 464 -1.51 -22.90 27.70
CA THR A 464 -0.24 -22.31 27.28
C THR A 464 -0.51 -21.27 26.18
N PRO A 465 -0.05 -20.01 26.31
CA PRO A 465 -0.21 -19.02 25.26
C PRO A 465 0.71 -19.34 24.07
N LEU A 466 0.11 -19.56 22.90
CA LEU A 466 0.78 -19.36 21.63
C LEU A 466 0.79 -17.86 21.32
N GLN A 467 1.97 -17.27 21.16
CA GLN A 467 2.14 -15.94 20.62
C GLN A 467 2.55 -16.02 19.16
N ILE A 468 2.05 -15.11 18.33
CA ILE A 468 2.44 -14.91 16.94
C ILE A 468 2.59 -13.41 16.73
N THR A 469 3.73 -12.98 16.20
CA THR A 469 4.00 -11.56 15.89
C THR A 469 4.56 -11.45 14.48
N ARG A 470 4.54 -10.24 13.92
CA ARG A 470 5.51 -9.94 12.84
C ARG A 470 6.93 -10.03 13.42
N PRO A 471 7.94 -10.45 12.64
CA PRO A 471 9.33 -10.22 13.01
C PRO A 471 9.53 -8.72 13.22
N THR A 472 10.29 -8.32 14.24
CA THR A 472 10.76 -6.94 14.32
C THR A 472 11.59 -6.66 13.07
N PRO A 473 11.28 -5.62 12.27
CA PRO A 473 12.10 -5.25 11.12
C PRO A 473 13.54 -4.96 11.57
N VAL A 474 14.51 -5.71 11.03
CA VAL A 474 15.93 -5.55 11.35
C VAL A 474 16.60 -4.80 10.21
N LEU A 475 17.08 -3.59 10.49
CA LEU A 475 18.04 -2.91 9.63
C LEU A 475 19.39 -3.64 9.77
N ALA A 476 19.85 -4.31 8.72
CA ALA A 476 21.11 -5.06 8.74
C ALA A 476 22.35 -4.16 8.53
N GLY A 477 22.12 -2.89 8.22
CA GLY A 477 23.12 -1.88 7.89
C GLY A 477 22.55 -0.91 6.86
N ILE A 478 23.40 -0.06 6.29
CA ILE A 478 23.05 0.87 5.21
C ILE A 478 24.11 0.80 4.10
N THR A 479 23.72 1.04 2.85
CA THR A 479 24.67 1.37 1.79
C THR A 479 24.62 2.86 1.50
N TYR A 480 25.74 3.46 1.10
CA TYR A 480 25.78 4.85 0.68
C TYR A 480 26.97 5.14 -0.26
N THR A 481 26.90 6.28 -0.94
CA THR A 481 28.02 6.84 -1.70
C THR A 481 28.91 7.67 -0.76
N ARG A 482 30.24 7.56 -0.87
CA ARG A 482 31.18 8.38 -0.07
C ARG A 482 32.36 8.94 -0.87
N GLN A 483 32.97 10.01 -0.36
CA GLN A 483 34.18 10.63 -0.91
C GLN A 483 35.06 11.18 0.24
N PRO A 484 36.40 11.13 0.15
CA PRO A 484 37.27 11.80 1.11
C PRO A 484 36.97 13.29 1.19
N ARG A 485 36.69 13.80 2.40
CA ARG A 485 36.43 15.21 2.64
C ARG A 485 37.73 16.00 2.64
N HIS A 486 37.71 17.13 1.96
CA HIS A 486 38.79 18.11 2.00
C HIS A 486 38.79 18.87 3.32
N GLY A 487 39.88 18.75 4.07
CA GLY A 487 40.11 19.45 5.34
C GLY A 487 41.33 20.38 5.33
N THR A 488 41.90 20.68 4.17
CA THR A 488 43.20 21.37 4.06
C THR A 488 43.02 22.86 3.80
N ARG A 489 43.59 23.70 4.67
CA ARG A 489 43.56 25.16 4.53
C ARG A 489 44.32 25.63 3.28
N ILE A 490 43.63 26.29 2.35
CA ILE A 490 44.26 26.91 1.18
C ILE A 490 44.52 28.40 1.51
N THR A 491 45.79 28.74 1.65
CA THR A 491 46.24 30.11 1.91
C THR A 491 46.69 30.78 0.62
N VAL A 492 46.21 32.00 0.39
CA VAL A 492 46.64 32.86 -0.74
C VAL A 492 47.57 33.97 -0.25
N ASP A 493 48.37 34.49 -1.18
CA ASP A 493 49.15 35.70 -0.96
C ASP A 493 48.21 36.90 -0.71
N PRO A 494 48.34 37.64 0.42
CA PRO A 494 47.54 38.83 0.70
C PRO A 494 47.60 39.93 -0.37
N GLU A 495 48.65 39.98 -1.19
CA GLU A 495 48.77 40.94 -2.29
C GLU A 495 47.96 40.55 -3.54
N THR A 496 47.50 39.30 -3.66
CA THR A 496 46.74 38.81 -4.83
C THR A 496 45.31 39.37 -4.84
N PRO A 497 44.95 40.30 -5.76
CA PRO A 497 43.67 40.98 -5.71
C PRO A 497 42.49 40.02 -5.89
N TYR A 498 41.42 40.27 -5.14
CA TYR A 498 40.16 39.49 -5.15
C TYR A 498 40.29 38.01 -4.74
N SER A 499 41.44 37.57 -4.26
CA SER A 499 41.59 36.25 -3.63
C SER A 499 41.43 36.35 -2.10
N LYS A 500 40.98 35.26 -1.47
CA LYS A 500 40.92 35.10 -0.01
C LYS A 500 41.21 33.65 0.35
N SER A 501 41.98 33.43 1.40
CA SER A 501 42.24 32.11 1.96
C SER A 501 40.93 31.45 2.43
N ILE A 502 40.85 30.13 2.30
CA ILE A 502 39.72 29.30 2.75
C ILE A 502 40.21 28.29 3.80
N ASP A 503 39.35 28.00 4.79
CA ASP A 503 39.72 27.09 5.89
C ASP A 503 39.82 25.63 5.42
N ASP A 504 38.96 25.21 4.49
CA ASP A 504 39.10 24.04 3.64
C ASP A 504 38.26 24.20 2.34
N ALA A 505 38.43 23.29 1.38
CA ALA A 505 37.72 23.34 0.09
C ALA A 505 36.43 22.50 0.03
N SER A 506 36.00 21.87 1.13
CA SER A 506 34.88 20.90 1.15
C SER A 506 33.59 21.41 0.51
N ASN A 507 33.30 22.70 0.66
CA ASN A 507 32.11 23.32 0.09
C ASN A 507 32.05 23.31 -1.45
N TRP A 508 33.18 23.09 -2.13
CA TRP A 508 33.25 22.97 -3.60
C TRP A 508 33.35 21.52 -4.10
N GLN A 509 33.25 20.52 -3.21
CA GLN A 509 33.18 19.10 -3.59
C GLN A 509 31.79 18.74 -4.16
N ARG A 510 31.74 18.56 -5.48
CA ARG A 510 30.54 18.26 -6.27
C ARG A 510 30.21 16.77 -6.28
N VAL A 511 28.94 16.42 -6.11
CA VAL A 511 28.35 15.09 -6.34
C VAL A 511 27.33 15.17 -7.48
N ASN A 512 26.71 14.04 -7.90
CA ASN A 512 25.87 14.03 -9.10
C ASN A 512 24.63 14.95 -9.02
N ASP A 513 24.46 15.76 -10.05
CA ASP A 513 23.64 16.98 -10.13
C ASP A 513 23.10 17.09 -11.57
N VAL A 514 21.81 17.45 -11.73
CA VAL A 514 21.23 17.61 -13.08
C VAL A 514 21.90 18.74 -13.87
N GLY A 515 22.59 19.68 -13.21
CA GLY A 515 23.42 20.68 -13.85
C GLY A 515 24.75 20.14 -14.43
N ARG A 516 25.15 18.90 -14.09
CA ARG A 516 26.49 18.33 -14.34
C ARG A 516 26.53 16.80 -14.55
N MET A 517 25.46 16.17 -15.01
CA MET A 517 25.30 14.69 -15.02
C MET A 517 26.51 13.89 -15.56
N TRP A 518 27.24 14.42 -16.56
CA TRP A 518 28.42 13.78 -17.16
C TRP A 518 29.77 14.29 -16.67
N ARG A 519 29.82 15.11 -15.62
CA ARG A 519 31.05 15.60 -14.99
C ARG A 519 31.04 15.29 -13.50
N GLN A 520 31.97 14.44 -13.08
CA GLN A 520 31.92 13.77 -11.78
C GLN A 520 33.27 13.87 -11.06
N THR A 521 33.27 13.51 -9.78
CA THR A 521 34.43 13.48 -8.87
C THR A 521 34.56 12.06 -8.30
N GLU A 522 35.75 11.62 -7.91
CA GLU A 522 35.97 10.25 -7.44
C GLU A 522 35.16 9.96 -6.15
N ALA A 523 34.43 8.85 -6.13
CA ALA A 523 33.60 8.43 -5.00
C ALA A 523 33.45 6.90 -4.96
N ASP A 524 33.35 6.34 -3.76
CA ASP A 524 33.15 4.92 -3.50
C ASP A 524 31.67 4.60 -3.21
N VAL A 525 31.27 3.34 -3.40
CA VAL A 525 30.08 2.76 -2.75
C VAL A 525 30.53 1.88 -1.60
N VAL A 526 29.88 2.02 -0.44
CA VAL A 526 30.14 1.21 0.76
C VAL A 526 28.87 0.60 1.34
N PHE A 527 29.06 -0.44 2.14
CA PHE A 527 28.10 -0.96 3.12
C PHE A 527 28.65 -0.70 4.52
N ASP A 528 27.80 -0.21 5.43
CA ASP A 528 28.10 0.09 6.83
C ASP A 528 27.10 -0.70 7.69
N ASP A 529 27.60 -1.59 8.55
CA ASP A 529 26.77 -2.44 9.42
C ASP A 529 26.15 -1.69 10.62
N LEU A 530 26.47 -0.40 10.80
CA LEU A 530 26.10 0.45 11.94
C LEU A 530 26.57 -0.05 13.31
N ALA A 531 27.35 -1.13 13.37
CA ALA A 531 28.09 -1.63 14.53
C ALA A 531 29.58 -1.24 14.49
N GLY A 532 30.06 -0.70 13.36
CA GLY A 532 31.41 -0.18 13.15
C GLY A 532 32.19 -0.87 12.03
N GLY A 533 31.60 -1.85 11.35
CA GLY A 533 32.16 -2.52 10.18
C GLY A 533 31.74 -1.84 8.87
N ILE A 534 32.71 -1.21 8.20
CA ILE A 534 32.50 -0.59 6.88
C ILE A 534 33.21 -1.42 5.81
N THR A 535 32.44 -1.91 4.84
CA THR A 535 32.90 -2.69 3.68
C THR A 535 32.85 -1.82 2.42
N VAL A 536 33.96 -1.70 1.70
CA VAL A 536 33.99 -1.00 0.41
C VAL A 536 33.53 -1.94 -0.71
N ILE A 537 32.35 -1.66 -1.25
CA ILE A 537 31.74 -2.43 -2.35
C ILE A 537 32.47 -2.15 -3.66
N HIS A 538 32.73 -0.86 -3.94
CA HIS A 538 33.49 -0.40 -5.09
C HIS A 538 34.36 0.78 -4.68
N ASP A 539 35.67 0.59 -4.82
CA ASP A 539 36.70 1.57 -4.51
C ASP A 539 37.07 2.30 -5.80
N CYS A 540 36.86 3.61 -5.83
CA CYS A 540 37.37 4.49 -6.87
C CYS A 540 38.37 5.51 -6.33
N THR A 541 38.32 5.84 -5.04
CA THR A 541 39.15 6.89 -4.44
C THR A 541 40.56 6.41 -4.06
N GLY A 542 40.79 5.09 -4.03
CA GLY A 542 42.09 4.42 -3.97
C GLY A 542 42.53 3.77 -5.30
N SER A 543 41.84 4.04 -6.41
CA SER A 543 42.05 3.38 -7.71
C SER A 543 42.96 4.18 -8.65
N ASP A 544 43.80 3.50 -9.43
CA ASP A 544 44.51 4.08 -10.58
C ASP A 544 43.54 4.46 -11.73
N VAL A 545 42.36 3.84 -11.77
CA VAL A 545 41.30 4.13 -12.76
C VAL A 545 40.39 5.20 -12.19
N ILE A 546 40.47 6.40 -12.77
CA ILE A 546 39.56 7.53 -12.46
C ILE A 546 38.11 7.09 -12.68
N CYS A 547 37.37 6.93 -11.58
CA CYS A 547 35.97 6.52 -11.60
C CYS A 547 35.14 7.12 -10.46
N THR A 548 33.83 6.98 -10.57
CA THR A 548 32.85 7.31 -9.53
C THR A 548 31.86 6.16 -9.45
N ALA A 549 31.85 5.44 -8.33
CA ALA A 549 30.78 4.52 -7.97
C ALA A 549 29.76 5.28 -7.12
N GLN A 550 28.47 5.15 -7.43
CA GLN A 550 27.37 5.82 -6.69
C GLN A 550 26.01 5.20 -7.07
N GLU A 551 24.92 5.80 -6.57
CA GLU A 551 23.54 5.44 -6.95
C GLU A 551 23.22 3.97 -6.62
N ALA A 552 23.42 3.62 -5.35
CA ALA A 552 23.12 2.31 -4.81
C ALA A 552 21.61 2.14 -4.56
N ARG A 553 21.08 0.94 -4.82
CA ARG A 553 19.74 0.48 -4.42
C ARG A 553 19.76 -1.00 -4.00
N ILE A 554 18.90 -1.36 -3.05
CA ILE A 554 18.87 -2.67 -2.39
C ILE A 554 17.77 -3.56 -2.97
N SER A 555 18.07 -4.84 -3.23
CA SER A 555 17.09 -5.78 -3.79
C SER A 555 15.94 -6.07 -2.82
N PRO A 556 14.75 -6.45 -3.32
CA PRO A 556 13.58 -6.75 -2.49
C PRO A 556 13.78 -7.74 -1.34
N ASP A 557 14.69 -8.71 -1.51
CA ASP A 557 15.08 -9.69 -0.50
C ASP A 557 16.14 -9.20 0.50
N GLY A 558 16.67 -7.98 0.34
CA GLY A 558 17.70 -7.37 1.19
C GLY A 558 19.12 -7.90 0.95
N LYS A 559 19.39 -8.65 -0.14
CA LYS A 559 20.65 -9.40 -0.33
C LYS A 559 21.63 -8.81 -1.34
N ARG A 560 21.18 -7.92 -2.24
CA ARG A 560 22.00 -7.37 -3.33
C ARG A 560 21.98 -5.86 -3.33
N VAL A 561 23.10 -5.29 -3.73
CA VAL A 561 23.25 -3.87 -4.02
C VAL A 561 23.47 -3.73 -5.52
N VAL A 562 22.55 -3.08 -6.24
CA VAL A 562 22.82 -2.59 -7.60
C VAL A 562 23.35 -1.17 -7.49
N TYR A 563 24.34 -0.80 -8.30
CA TYR A 563 24.94 0.54 -8.30
C TYR A 563 25.55 0.88 -9.66
N ALA A 564 25.76 2.16 -9.93
CA ALA A 564 26.37 2.66 -11.16
C ALA A 564 27.85 2.97 -10.96
N VAL A 565 28.69 2.56 -11.91
CA VAL A 565 30.13 2.91 -11.97
C VAL A 565 30.40 3.69 -13.25
N SER A 566 30.83 4.94 -13.10
CA SER A 566 31.19 5.82 -14.20
C SER A 566 32.68 6.06 -14.26
N THR A 567 33.29 5.96 -15.45
CA THR A 567 34.76 6.06 -15.60
C THR A 567 35.17 7.17 -16.58
N ALA A 568 36.42 7.61 -16.44
CA ALA A 568 37.10 8.46 -17.41
C ALA A 568 37.97 7.62 -18.37
N PRO A 569 38.32 8.13 -19.57
CA PRO A 569 39.29 7.46 -20.43
C PRO A 569 40.71 7.52 -19.81
N PRO A 570 41.62 6.60 -20.16
CA PRO A 570 43.03 6.69 -19.74
C PRO A 570 43.64 8.04 -20.15
N GLY A 571 44.25 8.74 -19.20
CA GLY A 571 44.81 10.08 -19.42
C GLY A 571 43.79 11.22 -19.50
N ALA A 572 42.56 11.03 -19.01
CA ALA A 572 41.53 12.08 -18.97
C ALA A 572 41.99 13.39 -18.32
N THR A 573 41.52 14.52 -18.87
CA THR A 573 41.70 15.85 -18.27
C THR A 573 41.06 15.91 -16.90
N ARG A 574 41.90 16.04 -15.85
CA ARG A 574 41.46 16.43 -14.52
C ARG A 574 41.17 17.94 -14.52
N TRP A 575 39.89 18.32 -14.56
CA TRP A 575 39.45 19.71 -14.57
C TRP A 575 39.53 20.30 -13.15
N PRO A 576 40.43 21.26 -12.86
CA PRO A 576 40.64 21.75 -11.51
C PRO A 576 39.49 22.67 -11.07
N ILE A 577 38.97 22.46 -9.86
CA ILE A 577 37.88 23.27 -9.30
C ILE A 577 38.46 24.56 -8.72
N LYS A 578 37.73 25.67 -8.91
CA LYS A 578 38.05 26.98 -8.34
C LYS A 578 36.97 27.39 -7.33
N ALA A 579 37.37 27.93 -6.18
CA ALA A 579 36.43 28.56 -5.25
C ALA A 579 35.81 29.82 -5.89
N ALA A 580 34.50 30.03 -5.71
CA ALA A 580 33.78 31.13 -6.37
C ALA A 580 34.28 32.50 -5.88
N ASN A 581 34.97 33.24 -6.75
CA ASN A 581 35.74 34.45 -6.38
C ASN A 581 36.81 34.17 -5.29
N GLY A 582 37.52 33.04 -5.42
CA GLY A 582 38.57 32.59 -4.51
C GLY A 582 39.76 31.93 -5.22
N PRO A 583 40.59 31.18 -4.48
CA PRO A 583 41.73 30.45 -5.03
C PRO A 583 41.31 29.31 -5.97
N MET A 584 42.28 28.83 -6.76
CA MET A 584 42.23 27.47 -7.29
C MET A 584 42.32 26.48 -6.13
N THR A 585 41.59 25.37 -6.24
CA THR A 585 41.71 24.25 -5.30
C THR A 585 42.51 23.13 -5.96
N ASP A 586 42.97 22.21 -5.12
CA ASP A 586 43.51 20.88 -5.45
C ASP A 586 42.42 19.86 -5.83
N LEU A 587 41.14 20.17 -5.58
CA LEU A 587 40.00 19.39 -6.07
C LEU A 587 39.90 19.44 -7.59
N TRP A 588 39.40 18.37 -8.19
CA TRP A 588 39.25 18.24 -9.63
C TRP A 588 38.05 17.36 -10.01
N GLU A 589 37.62 17.48 -11.27
CA GLU A 589 36.52 16.74 -11.88
C GLU A 589 37.01 16.01 -13.15
N PHE A 590 36.28 14.98 -13.60
CA PHE A 590 36.48 14.37 -14.91
C PHE A 590 35.17 14.29 -15.69
N ASP A 591 35.27 14.28 -17.02
CA ASP A 591 34.12 13.99 -17.89
C ASP A 591 33.98 12.48 -18.10
N THR A 592 32.79 11.95 -17.79
CA THR A 592 32.46 10.53 -17.88
C THR A 592 32.37 10.07 -19.34
N VAL A 593 32.99 8.92 -19.67
CA VAL A 593 32.85 8.28 -21.00
C VAL A 593 31.85 7.13 -21.01
N THR A 594 31.92 6.23 -20.03
CA THR A 594 30.97 5.11 -19.83
C THR A 594 30.30 5.20 -18.47
N ALA A 595 29.12 4.60 -18.35
CA ALA A 595 28.52 4.30 -17.06
C ALA A 595 27.91 2.89 -17.12
N GLU A 596 28.36 2.01 -16.24
CA GLU A 596 28.01 0.58 -16.25
C GLU A 596 27.37 0.21 -14.92
N LEU A 597 26.33 -0.63 -14.95
CA LEU A 597 25.69 -1.15 -13.74
C LEU A 597 26.42 -2.39 -13.23
N TRP A 598 26.54 -2.46 -11.91
CA TRP A 598 27.18 -3.55 -11.18
C TRP A 598 26.26 -4.04 -10.05
N ILE A 599 26.40 -5.32 -9.70
CA ILE A 599 25.78 -5.92 -8.51
C ILE A 599 26.89 -6.31 -7.53
N TYR A 600 26.58 -6.16 -6.24
CA TYR A 600 27.30 -6.75 -5.11
C TYR A 600 26.34 -7.67 -4.32
N GLU A 601 26.75 -8.92 -4.06
CA GLU A 601 25.98 -9.92 -3.30
C GLU A 601 26.43 -9.90 -1.84
N LEU A 602 25.63 -9.34 -0.93
CA LEU A 602 25.99 -9.09 0.48
C LEU A 602 26.41 -10.37 1.22
N ASP A 603 25.70 -11.48 1.01
CA ASP A 603 25.99 -12.79 1.61
C ASP A 603 27.38 -13.37 1.24
N SER A 604 28.01 -12.91 0.15
CA SER A 604 29.20 -13.56 -0.42
C SER A 604 30.36 -12.64 -0.80
N GLY A 605 30.15 -11.32 -0.73
CA GLY A 605 31.13 -10.31 -1.15
C GLY A 605 31.43 -10.28 -2.66
N GLN A 606 30.76 -11.09 -3.48
CA GLN A 606 31.01 -11.10 -4.93
C GLN A 606 30.43 -9.86 -5.60
N ARG A 607 31.23 -9.21 -6.44
CA ARG A 607 30.79 -8.15 -7.34
C ARG A 607 30.93 -8.53 -8.81
N TYR A 608 29.95 -8.15 -9.63
CA TYR A 608 29.98 -8.38 -11.08
C TYR A 608 29.23 -7.28 -11.84
N ARG A 609 29.71 -6.97 -13.04
CA ARG A 609 29.07 -6.04 -13.97
C ARG A 609 27.90 -6.72 -14.67
N ILE A 610 26.77 -6.01 -14.82
CA ILE A 610 25.55 -6.52 -15.48
C ILE A 610 25.20 -5.79 -16.80
N SER A 611 25.73 -4.58 -17.02
CA SER A 611 25.51 -3.80 -18.23
C SER A 611 26.81 -3.25 -18.83
N SER A 612 26.79 -2.87 -20.11
CA SER A 612 27.92 -2.25 -20.81
C SER A 612 27.48 -1.57 -22.10
N GLY A 613 28.43 -0.89 -22.77
CA GLY A 613 28.28 -0.29 -24.11
C GLY A 613 27.54 1.06 -24.13
N HIS A 614 26.98 1.47 -22.99
CA HIS A 614 26.08 2.59 -22.82
C HIS A 614 26.45 3.41 -21.57
N ARG A 615 25.59 4.38 -21.22
CA ARG A 615 25.69 5.15 -19.99
C ARG A 615 24.49 4.88 -19.09
N ASP A 616 24.51 3.72 -18.45
CA ASP A 616 23.48 3.27 -17.53
C ASP A 616 23.72 3.89 -16.14
N ARG A 617 22.70 4.51 -15.54
CA ARG A 617 22.74 5.34 -14.32
C ARG A 617 21.47 5.18 -13.49
N THR A 618 21.50 5.63 -12.22
CA THR A 618 20.37 5.60 -11.27
C THR A 618 19.53 4.33 -11.39
N PRO A 619 20.09 3.14 -11.08
CA PRO A 619 19.34 1.89 -11.06
C PRO A 619 18.43 1.82 -9.84
N ASP A 620 17.31 1.11 -9.94
CA ASP A 620 16.47 0.66 -8.83
C ASP A 620 15.79 -0.70 -9.15
N TRP A 621 15.22 -1.38 -8.16
CA TRP A 621 14.74 -2.76 -8.29
C TRP A 621 13.21 -2.87 -8.45
N CYS A 622 12.77 -3.43 -9.58
CA CYS A 622 11.39 -3.85 -9.82
C CYS A 622 11.11 -5.33 -9.49
N GLY A 623 11.99 -5.98 -8.72
CA GLY A 623 11.94 -7.41 -8.40
C GLY A 623 13.34 -7.99 -8.17
N ASN A 624 13.45 -9.20 -7.62
CA ASN A 624 14.77 -9.82 -7.36
C ASN A 624 15.55 -10.19 -8.65
N ASP A 625 14.87 -10.21 -9.80
CA ASP A 625 15.42 -10.37 -11.15
C ASP A 625 14.99 -9.23 -12.11
N CYS A 626 14.58 -8.07 -11.59
CA CYS A 626 14.05 -6.96 -12.38
C CYS A 626 14.67 -5.63 -11.92
N ILE A 627 15.20 -4.85 -12.87
CA ILE A 627 15.87 -3.56 -12.60
C ILE A 627 15.28 -2.49 -13.54
N VAL A 628 14.95 -1.32 -12.99
CA VAL A 628 14.74 -0.07 -13.75
C VAL A 628 15.98 0.81 -13.64
N PHE A 629 16.31 1.58 -14.69
CA PHE A 629 17.51 2.42 -14.71
C PHE A 629 17.42 3.49 -15.79
N ALA A 630 18.15 4.60 -15.63
CA ALA A 630 18.28 5.63 -16.66
C ALA A 630 19.40 5.25 -17.66
N SER A 631 19.20 5.39 -18.97
CA SER A 631 20.22 5.04 -19.97
C SER A 631 20.19 5.85 -21.28
N ASP A 632 21.33 5.96 -21.94
CA ASP A 632 21.53 6.61 -23.25
C ASP A 632 21.22 5.68 -24.45
N ARG A 633 20.56 4.54 -24.16
CA ARG A 633 20.20 3.47 -25.12
C ARG A 633 19.25 3.96 -26.21
N ALA A 634 18.36 4.90 -25.91
CA ALA A 634 17.49 5.55 -26.90
C ALA A 634 18.29 6.32 -28.00
N GLY A 635 19.53 6.73 -27.72
CA GLY A 635 20.38 7.44 -28.70
C GLY A 635 19.96 8.89 -29.00
N THR A 636 18.97 9.39 -28.26
CA THR A 636 18.36 10.73 -28.35
C THR A 636 19.20 11.81 -27.67
N TYR A 637 18.85 13.08 -27.91
CA TYR A 637 19.39 14.27 -27.25
C TYR A 637 18.22 15.17 -26.86
N ALA A 638 18.30 15.78 -25.67
CA ALA A 638 17.33 16.76 -25.24
C ALA A 638 17.31 17.99 -26.19
N PRO A 639 16.14 18.59 -26.49
CA PRO A 639 16.05 19.79 -27.33
C PRO A 639 16.88 20.96 -26.78
N ARG A 640 17.41 21.79 -27.68
CA ARG A 640 18.14 22.99 -27.27
C ARG A 640 17.15 24.06 -26.84
N SER A 641 17.17 24.35 -25.55
CA SER A 641 16.66 25.56 -24.93
C SER A 641 17.80 26.56 -24.70
N THR A 642 17.52 27.86 -24.79
CA THR A 642 18.45 28.91 -24.32
C THR A 642 17.69 29.95 -23.49
N PRO A 643 18.29 30.51 -22.42
CA PRO A 643 17.63 31.47 -21.55
C PRO A 643 17.63 32.86 -22.18
N GLY A 644 16.46 33.52 -22.17
CA GLY A 644 16.27 34.92 -22.53
C GLY A 644 16.85 35.35 -23.89
N ARG A 645 15.98 35.50 -24.90
CA ARG A 645 16.32 36.30 -26.07
C ARG A 645 16.30 37.78 -25.69
N HIS A 646 17.39 38.51 -25.96
CA HIS A 646 17.41 39.97 -25.83
C HIS A 646 16.35 40.60 -26.77
N PRO A 647 15.84 41.81 -26.46
CA PRO A 647 14.89 42.52 -27.33
C PRO A 647 15.41 42.82 -28.75
N ASP A 648 16.73 42.78 -28.96
CA ASP A 648 17.40 42.91 -30.27
C ASP A 648 17.53 41.58 -31.05
N GLY A 649 17.09 40.47 -30.47
CA GLY A 649 17.13 39.14 -31.05
C GLY A 649 18.40 38.33 -30.77
N SER A 650 19.37 38.86 -30.00
CA SER A 650 20.54 38.11 -29.50
C SER A 650 20.20 37.29 -28.24
N TYR A 651 21.17 36.58 -27.65
CA TYR A 651 20.95 35.67 -26.51
C TYR A 651 21.96 35.90 -25.37
N TRP A 652 21.49 35.95 -24.11
CA TRP A 652 22.38 36.11 -22.95
C TRP A 652 23.41 34.97 -22.82
N PHE A 653 22.97 33.72 -23.08
CA PHE A 653 23.83 32.53 -23.04
C PHE A 653 23.44 31.53 -24.14
N PRO A 654 24.02 31.62 -25.36
CA PRO A 654 23.77 30.66 -26.43
C PRO A 654 24.47 29.32 -26.15
N ARG A 655 23.86 28.50 -25.29
CA ARG A 655 24.39 27.20 -24.84
C ARG A 655 23.26 26.17 -24.82
N ASN A 656 23.51 24.98 -25.34
CA ASN A 656 22.71 23.82 -24.97
C ASN A 656 23.15 23.38 -23.55
N PHE A 657 22.20 23.25 -22.63
CA PHE A 657 22.46 22.75 -21.26
C PHE A 657 22.78 21.26 -21.23
N TYR A 658 22.28 20.50 -22.21
CA TYR A 658 22.42 19.05 -22.34
C TYR A 658 23.02 18.69 -23.71
N PRO A 659 24.34 18.95 -23.92
CA PRO A 659 25.02 18.73 -25.20
C PRO A 659 25.35 17.25 -25.49
N SER A 660 25.23 16.39 -24.48
CA SER A 660 25.35 14.92 -24.59
C SER A 660 23.99 14.29 -24.85
N LYS A 661 23.97 13.00 -25.19
CA LYS A 661 22.72 12.23 -25.28
C LYS A 661 21.87 12.37 -24.02
N ALA A 662 20.56 12.29 -24.22
CA ALA A 662 19.58 12.16 -23.16
C ALA A 662 19.71 10.81 -22.43
N LEU A 663 19.10 10.72 -21.25
CA LEU A 663 18.74 9.44 -20.63
C LEU A 663 17.24 9.25 -20.70
N HIS A 664 16.80 8.02 -20.92
CA HIS A 664 15.42 7.56 -20.78
C HIS A 664 15.37 6.51 -19.66
N ILE A 665 14.21 6.27 -19.05
CA ILE A 665 14.06 5.18 -18.08
C ILE A 665 13.80 3.87 -18.84
N HIS A 666 14.62 2.87 -18.58
CA HIS A 666 14.47 1.52 -19.12
C HIS A 666 14.19 0.53 -18.00
N ARG A 667 13.36 -0.48 -18.29
CA ARG A 667 13.19 -1.69 -17.48
C ARG A 667 13.95 -2.85 -18.14
N ALA A 668 14.57 -3.72 -17.35
CA ALA A 668 15.25 -4.92 -17.81
C ALA A 668 15.13 -6.07 -16.80
N ARG A 669 15.34 -7.30 -17.27
CA ARG A 669 15.49 -8.49 -16.42
C ARG A 669 16.96 -8.84 -16.19
N LEU A 670 17.29 -9.28 -14.98
CA LEU A 670 18.60 -9.81 -14.62
C LEU A 670 18.63 -11.31 -14.91
N VAL A 671 19.16 -11.69 -16.07
CA VAL A 671 19.31 -13.10 -16.47
C VAL A 671 20.74 -13.56 -16.21
N GLY A 672 20.92 -14.26 -15.08
CA GLY A 672 22.22 -14.74 -14.62
C GLY A 672 23.11 -13.61 -14.10
N ARG A 673 23.93 -13.03 -14.99
CA ARG A 673 24.83 -11.90 -14.68
C ARG A 673 24.78 -10.79 -15.74
N GLN A 674 23.70 -10.70 -16.51
CA GLN A 674 23.52 -9.72 -17.58
C GLN A 674 22.08 -9.19 -17.58
N LEU A 675 21.91 -7.97 -18.09
CA LEU A 675 20.59 -7.44 -18.42
C LEU A 675 20.07 -8.05 -19.74
N ALA A 676 18.83 -8.51 -19.71
CA ALA A 676 18.03 -8.96 -20.85
C ALA A 676 16.67 -8.25 -20.86
N ASP A 677 15.86 -8.46 -21.90
CA ASP A 677 14.51 -7.90 -22.05
C ASP A 677 14.45 -6.39 -21.76
N ILE A 678 15.44 -5.64 -22.27
CA ILE A 678 15.59 -4.20 -22.03
C ILE A 678 14.57 -3.43 -22.88
N THR A 679 13.67 -2.70 -22.23
CA THR A 679 12.66 -1.86 -22.89
C THR A 679 12.70 -0.44 -22.34
N ASP A 680 12.63 0.56 -23.21
CA ASP A 680 12.37 1.96 -22.86
C ASP A 680 10.92 2.11 -22.40
N ILE A 681 10.70 2.58 -21.17
CA ILE A 681 9.37 2.82 -20.61
C ILE A 681 9.02 4.31 -20.58
N THR A 682 9.91 5.19 -21.06
CA THR A 682 9.66 6.64 -21.17
C THR A 682 10.11 7.22 -22.53
N PRO A 683 9.76 6.62 -23.70
CA PRO A 683 10.31 7.03 -25.00
C PRO A 683 9.93 8.44 -25.48
N GLY A 684 8.94 9.09 -24.84
CA GLY A 684 8.53 10.46 -25.14
C GLY A 684 9.29 11.56 -24.40
N GLU A 685 10.02 11.21 -23.35
CA GLU A 685 10.71 12.19 -22.49
C GLU A 685 11.93 12.81 -23.19
N TRP A 686 12.21 14.09 -22.92
CA TRP A 686 13.43 14.74 -23.44
C TRP A 686 14.69 14.25 -22.73
N MET A 687 14.55 13.92 -21.44
CA MET A 687 15.63 13.54 -20.52
C MET A 687 14.99 13.16 -19.17
N ALA A 688 15.13 11.88 -18.77
CA ALA A 688 14.60 11.32 -17.52
C ALA A 688 15.70 10.60 -16.71
N LEU A 689 15.69 10.73 -15.38
CA LEU A 689 16.60 10.00 -14.48
C LEU A 689 16.03 9.86 -13.05
N SER A 690 16.75 9.10 -12.21
CA SER A 690 16.36 8.81 -10.81
C SER A 690 14.98 8.15 -10.70
N PRO A 691 14.77 6.98 -11.36
CA PRO A 691 13.59 6.17 -11.13
C PRO A 691 13.61 5.62 -9.69
N GLU A 692 12.43 5.53 -9.09
CA GLU A 692 12.17 4.94 -7.79
C GLU A 692 10.90 4.09 -7.90
N VAL A 693 10.96 2.82 -7.51
CA VAL A 693 9.86 1.84 -7.65
C VAL A 693 8.94 1.88 -6.42
N LEU A 694 7.83 2.60 -6.55
CA LEU A 694 6.86 2.82 -5.48
C LEU A 694 6.08 1.56 -5.12
N SER A 695 5.61 1.50 -3.87
CA SER A 695 4.80 0.42 -3.31
C SER A 695 3.45 0.19 -4.02
N SER A 696 3.02 1.13 -4.87
CA SER A 696 1.87 1.01 -5.79
C SER A 696 2.14 0.17 -7.05
N GLY A 697 3.40 0.07 -7.48
CA GLY A 697 3.79 -0.49 -8.79
C GLY A 697 4.05 0.56 -9.87
N GLU A 698 4.12 1.83 -9.49
CA GLU A 698 4.55 2.95 -10.33
C GLU A 698 6.07 3.13 -10.27
N VAL A 699 6.67 3.59 -11.36
CA VAL A 699 8.05 4.08 -11.43
C VAL A 699 8.00 5.61 -11.44
N LEU A 700 8.46 6.23 -10.37
CA LEU A 700 8.48 7.69 -10.20
C LEU A 700 9.86 8.24 -10.57
N PHE A 701 9.95 9.27 -11.41
CA PHE A 701 11.22 9.77 -11.95
C PHE A 701 11.27 11.29 -12.16
N SER A 702 12.49 11.84 -12.21
CA SER A 702 12.75 13.25 -12.54
C SER A 702 12.86 13.44 -14.06
N ALA A 703 12.05 14.33 -14.62
CA ALA A 703 12.00 14.66 -16.06
C ALA A 703 12.40 16.13 -16.32
N TRP A 704 13.18 16.41 -17.37
CA TRP A 704 13.52 17.79 -17.76
C TRP A 704 12.56 18.32 -18.83
N GLU A 705 11.93 19.47 -18.56
CA GLU A 705 10.90 20.09 -19.42
C GLU A 705 11.19 21.56 -19.72
N GLY A 706 12.47 21.93 -19.79
CA GLY A 706 12.90 23.30 -20.12
C GLY A 706 12.84 23.67 -21.61
N ASP A 707 12.07 22.93 -22.42
CA ASP A 707 12.13 22.91 -23.89
C ASP A 707 11.23 23.95 -24.61
N GLY A 708 10.35 24.64 -23.86
CA GLY A 708 9.41 25.65 -24.35
C GLY A 708 9.61 27.06 -23.76
N PRO A 709 8.66 27.99 -23.97
CA PRO A 709 8.69 29.36 -23.43
C PRO A 709 8.46 29.48 -21.91
N GLY A 710 8.63 28.37 -21.16
CA GLY A 710 8.26 28.21 -19.75
C GLY A 710 9.22 28.83 -18.72
N GLU A 711 9.65 30.08 -18.91
CA GLU A 711 10.50 30.78 -17.93
C GLU A 711 9.71 31.22 -16.67
N TYR A 712 9.40 30.28 -15.77
CA TYR A 712 8.69 30.53 -14.50
C TYR A 712 9.52 31.23 -13.41
N GLY A 713 10.33 32.25 -13.76
CA GLY A 713 11.26 32.90 -12.83
C GLY A 713 12.44 31.99 -12.41
N SER A 714 12.60 30.85 -13.07
CA SER A 714 13.74 29.93 -12.95
C SER A 714 14.39 29.75 -14.33
N THR A 715 15.66 29.35 -14.36
CA THR A 715 16.37 29.12 -15.63
C THR A 715 15.96 27.77 -16.24
N PRO A 716 15.95 27.60 -17.59
CA PRO A 716 15.52 26.34 -18.22
C PRO A 716 16.27 25.10 -17.72
N GLN A 717 17.54 25.20 -17.32
CA GLN A 717 18.32 24.11 -16.72
C GLN A 717 17.73 23.58 -15.39
N ASN A 718 16.90 24.37 -14.71
CA ASN A 718 16.25 24.02 -13.45
C ASN A 718 14.80 23.54 -13.60
N VAL A 719 14.25 23.47 -14.81
CA VAL A 719 12.88 22.98 -15.05
C VAL A 719 12.90 21.45 -15.05
N TRP A 720 12.93 20.87 -13.85
CA TRP A 720 12.83 19.42 -13.65
C TRP A 720 11.58 19.09 -12.84
N TRP A 721 10.66 18.37 -13.46
CA TRP A 721 9.40 17.92 -12.88
C TRP A 721 9.53 16.49 -12.36
N LEU A 722 8.54 16.08 -11.58
CA LEU A 722 8.36 14.70 -11.13
C LEU A 722 7.23 14.06 -11.93
N LYS A 723 7.48 12.91 -12.55
CA LYS A 723 6.51 12.13 -13.34
C LYS A 723 6.45 10.68 -12.86
N SER A 724 5.38 9.97 -13.18
CA SER A 724 5.30 8.51 -13.03
C SER A 724 4.93 7.80 -14.33
N VAL A 725 5.24 6.51 -14.38
CA VAL A 725 4.79 5.55 -15.39
C VAL A 725 4.65 4.18 -14.74
N GLY A 726 3.70 3.36 -15.17
CA GLY A 726 3.54 2.00 -14.67
C GLY A 726 4.78 1.13 -14.90
N LEU A 727 5.01 0.13 -14.03
CA LEU A 727 6.10 -0.84 -14.18
C LEU A 727 6.07 -1.66 -15.49
N GLY A 728 4.95 -1.66 -16.22
CA GLY A 728 4.83 -2.24 -17.55
C GLY A 728 5.24 -1.29 -18.69
N GLY A 729 5.58 -0.04 -18.40
CA GLY A 729 5.34 1.07 -19.33
C GLY A 729 3.87 1.52 -19.23
N GLY A 730 3.42 2.31 -20.20
CA GLY A 730 2.05 2.82 -20.27
C GLY A 730 2.02 4.28 -20.71
N GLU A 731 1.04 5.04 -20.20
CA GLU A 731 1.01 6.50 -20.24
C GLU A 731 1.95 7.09 -19.18
N VAL A 732 2.56 8.23 -19.48
CA VAL A 732 3.43 8.97 -18.55
C VAL A 732 2.65 10.15 -17.98
N ILE A 733 2.55 10.23 -16.66
CA ILE A 733 1.74 11.24 -15.97
C ILE A 733 2.66 12.19 -15.18
N THR A 734 2.37 13.49 -15.18
CA THR A 734 3.10 14.43 -14.31
C THR A 734 2.50 14.42 -12.92
N ILE A 735 3.35 14.33 -11.90
CA ILE A 735 2.97 14.25 -10.48
C ILE A 735 3.27 15.58 -9.77
N LEU A 736 4.33 16.30 -10.20
CA LEU A 736 4.68 17.56 -9.59
C LEU A 736 5.52 18.45 -10.53
N GLY A 737 5.07 19.68 -10.78
CA GLY A 737 5.90 20.75 -11.34
C GLY A 737 5.50 21.36 -12.68
N ALA A 738 4.62 20.72 -13.48
CA ALA A 738 4.16 21.24 -14.78
C ALA A 738 3.67 22.71 -14.70
N HIS A 739 2.85 22.97 -13.69
CA HIS A 739 2.24 24.26 -13.40
C HIS A 739 3.08 25.14 -12.45
N GLY A 740 4.32 24.75 -12.14
CA GLY A 740 5.16 25.39 -11.12
C GLY A 740 4.62 25.20 -9.71
N SER A 741 4.75 26.22 -8.85
CA SER A 741 4.11 26.26 -7.53
C SER A 741 3.78 27.68 -7.08
N GLY A 742 2.84 27.82 -6.14
CA GLY A 742 2.78 28.98 -5.24
C GLY A 742 3.97 29.02 -4.27
N ASN A 743 3.97 30.02 -3.38
CA ASN A 743 4.91 30.12 -2.27
C ASN A 743 4.63 29.03 -1.22
N ILE A 744 5.61 28.18 -0.93
CA ILE A 744 5.53 27.09 0.06
C ILE A 744 6.21 27.53 1.36
N ILE A 745 5.52 27.39 2.49
CA ILE A 745 5.95 27.85 3.82
C ILE A 745 7.22 27.12 4.26
N THR A 746 8.24 27.88 4.72
CA THR A 746 9.40 27.29 5.39
C THR A 746 9.74 27.99 6.72
N THR A 747 10.04 29.29 6.71
CA THR A 747 10.45 30.04 7.92
C THR A 747 9.42 30.01 9.04
N ALA A 748 8.12 29.95 8.73
CA ALA A 748 7.06 29.92 9.76
C ALA A 748 7.04 28.62 10.58
N LEU A 749 7.80 27.59 10.17
CA LEU A 749 7.99 26.32 10.88
C LEU A 749 9.23 26.34 11.81
N LEU A 750 10.03 27.42 11.82
CA LEU A 750 11.35 27.48 12.50
C LEU A 750 11.39 28.43 13.72
N LYS A 751 10.23 28.84 14.22
CA LYS A 751 10.04 30.03 15.08
C LYS A 751 10.92 30.07 16.33
N ASP A 752 11.28 28.93 16.91
CA ASP A 752 11.85 28.86 18.25
C ASP A 752 13.39 28.85 18.31
N TRP A 753 14.07 28.44 17.23
CA TRP A 753 15.54 28.26 17.24
C TRP A 753 16.30 29.13 16.23
N VAL A 754 15.65 29.57 15.14
CA VAL A 754 16.31 30.33 14.08
C VAL A 754 16.60 31.78 14.51
N ASP A 755 17.69 32.35 14.00
CA ASP A 755 18.03 33.77 14.11
C ASP A 755 17.13 34.61 13.19
N PRO A 756 16.28 35.51 13.70
CA PRO A 756 15.39 36.33 12.88
C PRO A 756 16.09 37.22 11.84
N ALA A 757 17.36 37.58 12.06
CA ALA A 757 18.15 38.38 11.12
C ALA A 757 18.88 37.52 10.06
N ARG A 758 18.98 36.21 10.27
CA ARG A 758 19.68 35.25 9.40
C ARG A 758 18.86 33.98 9.16
N LYS A 759 17.55 34.15 8.97
CA LYS A 759 16.55 33.08 8.85
C LYS A 759 16.48 32.34 7.51
N GLY A 760 17.31 32.72 6.53
CA GLY A 760 17.19 32.27 5.14
C GLY A 760 15.91 32.79 4.48
N GLU A 761 15.28 31.97 3.64
CA GLU A 761 14.08 32.35 2.91
C GLU A 761 12.80 32.28 3.76
N GLY A 762 11.83 33.17 3.49
CA GLY A 762 10.49 33.07 4.08
C GLY A 762 9.73 31.81 3.64
N SER A 763 9.66 31.64 2.33
CA SER A 763 8.86 30.66 1.58
C SER A 763 9.54 30.37 0.25
N THR A 764 9.52 29.14 -0.23
CA THR A 764 10.21 28.75 -1.49
C THR A 764 9.21 28.37 -2.60
N GLN A 765 9.72 28.05 -3.79
CA GLN A 765 8.96 27.53 -4.94
C GLN A 765 9.73 26.37 -5.60
N PHE A 766 9.06 25.58 -6.45
CA PHE A 766 9.72 24.51 -7.20
C PHE A 766 10.84 25.02 -8.12
N ARG A 767 11.93 24.26 -8.13
CA ARG A 767 13.15 24.43 -8.93
C ARG A 767 13.42 23.07 -9.59
N ALA A 768 14.62 22.50 -9.45
CA ALA A 768 14.84 21.13 -9.88
C ALA A 768 14.32 20.14 -8.83
N LEU A 769 13.38 19.27 -9.21
CA LEU A 769 12.83 18.20 -8.36
C LEU A 769 13.61 16.88 -8.54
N ARG A 770 14.65 16.69 -7.73
CA ARG A 770 15.49 15.47 -7.64
C ARG A 770 16.36 15.54 -6.37
N ALA A 771 16.63 14.48 -5.63
CA ALA A 771 16.19 13.10 -5.81
C ALA A 771 14.91 12.81 -5.02
N THR A 772 14.18 11.81 -5.50
CA THR A 772 13.00 11.22 -4.87
C THR A 772 13.37 9.99 -4.04
N GLY A 773 12.48 9.64 -3.10
CA GLY A 773 12.43 8.34 -2.44
C GLY A 773 11.05 8.13 -1.80
N GLU A 774 10.56 6.90 -1.73
CA GLU A 774 9.36 6.58 -0.94
C GLU A 774 9.78 6.41 0.53
N ILE A 775 9.37 7.32 1.42
CA ILE A 775 9.81 7.27 2.83
C ILE A 775 8.94 6.34 3.68
N HIS A 776 7.65 6.28 3.35
CA HIS A 776 6.65 5.37 3.92
C HIS A 776 5.73 4.92 2.77
N ALA A 777 5.08 3.76 2.87
CA ALA A 777 4.22 3.25 1.80
C ALA A 777 3.10 4.26 1.44
N GLY A 778 3.10 4.75 0.20
CA GLY A 778 2.18 5.79 -0.27
C GLY A 778 2.57 7.23 0.09
N LYS A 779 3.73 7.48 0.72
CA LYS A 779 4.25 8.83 1.00
C LYS A 779 5.65 9.02 0.42
N ILE A 780 5.72 9.86 -0.61
CA ILE A 780 6.94 10.16 -1.36
C ILE A 780 7.58 11.43 -0.83
N ALA A 781 8.91 11.47 -0.85
CA ALA A 781 9.70 12.65 -0.51
C ALA A 781 10.59 13.03 -1.68
N VAL A 782 10.68 14.32 -2.00
CA VAL A 782 11.44 14.85 -3.14
C VAL A 782 12.30 16.02 -2.73
N THR A 783 13.56 16.03 -3.15
CA THR A 783 14.46 17.17 -2.91
C THR A 783 14.25 18.25 -3.97
N ASN A 784 13.95 19.47 -3.53
CA ASN A 784 13.94 20.69 -4.33
C ASN A 784 15.27 21.41 -4.16
N TYR A 785 15.91 21.82 -5.25
CA TYR A 785 17.19 22.53 -5.22
C TYR A 785 17.40 23.39 -6.46
N TYR A 786 18.25 24.42 -6.34
CA TYR A 786 18.83 25.02 -7.53
C TYR A 786 20.03 24.17 -7.99
N ALA A 787 19.88 23.60 -9.18
CA ALA A 787 20.89 22.79 -9.86
C ALA A 787 22.17 23.57 -10.09
N LYS A 788 23.30 22.87 -10.30
CA LYS A 788 24.65 23.43 -10.46
C LYS A 788 25.24 24.10 -9.21
N ASN A 789 24.46 24.87 -8.46
CA ASN A 789 24.97 25.65 -7.34
C ASN A 789 25.00 24.88 -6.02
N SER A 790 24.21 23.81 -5.87
CA SER A 790 24.09 23.09 -4.59
C SER A 790 25.03 21.89 -4.42
N THR A 791 26.05 21.77 -5.30
CA THR A 791 27.06 20.69 -5.34
C THR A 791 26.52 19.26 -5.34
N GLY A 792 25.28 19.05 -5.79
CA GLY A 792 24.54 17.79 -5.75
C GLY A 792 23.04 18.04 -5.73
N ALA A 793 22.25 16.97 -5.60
CA ALA A 793 20.81 17.04 -5.33
C ALA A 793 20.54 17.40 -3.85
N MET A 794 20.90 18.62 -3.47
CA MET A 794 20.88 19.12 -2.09
C MET A 794 20.15 20.47 -2.03
N GLY A 795 19.10 20.58 -1.25
CA GLY A 795 18.35 21.81 -1.07
C GLY A 795 17.43 21.69 0.14
N LEU A 796 16.14 21.54 -0.11
CA LEU A 796 15.10 21.26 0.87
C LEU A 796 14.28 20.05 0.40
N ILE A 797 13.89 19.18 1.32
CA ILE A 797 13.05 18.00 1.02
C ILE A 797 11.59 18.34 1.30
N PHE A 798 10.73 18.15 0.29
CA PHE A 798 9.27 18.12 0.42
C PHE A 798 8.78 16.68 0.61
N GLY A 799 7.59 16.53 1.20
CA GLY A 799 6.83 15.28 1.28
C GLY A 799 5.41 15.47 0.77
N LEU A 800 4.83 14.42 0.17
CA LEU A 800 3.44 14.37 -0.28
C LEU A 800 2.93 12.92 -0.35
N ASP A 801 1.62 12.75 -0.20
CA ASP A 801 0.94 11.46 -0.33
C ASP A 801 0.73 11.13 -1.82
N PHE A 802 1.14 9.93 -2.26
CA PHE A 802 1.01 9.49 -3.64
C PHE A 802 -0.25 8.64 -3.84
N ARG A 803 -1.19 9.14 -4.67
CA ARG A 803 -2.51 8.52 -4.89
C ARG A 803 -2.63 7.70 -6.20
N GLY A 804 -1.51 7.28 -6.79
CA GLY A 804 -1.52 6.40 -7.96
C GLY A 804 -1.78 7.11 -9.29
N GLY A 805 -1.15 8.26 -9.52
CA GLY A 805 -1.14 8.94 -10.84
C GLY A 805 -2.44 9.61 -11.31
N VAL A 806 -3.59 9.38 -10.66
CA VAL A 806 -4.89 9.89 -11.16
C VAL A 806 -5.03 11.42 -11.03
N VAL A 807 -4.27 12.07 -10.14
CA VAL A 807 -4.41 13.50 -9.78
C VAL A 807 -3.05 14.20 -9.82
N GLU A 808 -3.01 15.47 -10.26
CA GLU A 808 -1.84 16.33 -10.04
C GLU A 808 -1.92 17.03 -8.66
N GLY A 809 -3.10 17.55 -8.28
CA GLY A 809 -3.29 18.06 -6.91
C GLY A 809 -4.54 18.91 -6.66
N ALA A 810 -4.35 20.07 -6.05
CA ALA A 810 -5.42 20.95 -5.58
C ALA A 810 -5.75 22.09 -6.55
N LEU A 811 -7.02 22.49 -6.63
CA LEU A 811 -7.45 23.63 -7.43
C LEU A 811 -7.20 25.00 -6.73
N ARG A 812 -7.23 25.07 -5.40
CA ARG A 812 -7.08 26.33 -4.61
C ARG A 812 -5.98 26.25 -3.57
N ALA A 813 -5.24 27.35 -3.40
CA ALA A 813 -4.10 27.39 -2.47
C ALA A 813 -4.52 27.20 -1.00
N SER A 814 -5.72 27.62 -0.61
CA SER A 814 -6.33 27.35 0.70
C SER A 814 -6.53 25.87 1.04
N GLN A 815 -6.37 24.96 0.06
CA GLN A 815 -6.53 23.52 0.23
C GLN A 815 -5.20 22.77 0.35
N VAL A 816 -4.05 23.45 0.16
CA VAL A 816 -2.70 22.86 0.27
C VAL A 816 -2.06 23.29 1.57
N GLY A 817 -1.82 22.34 2.48
CA GLY A 817 -1.37 22.64 3.85
C GLY A 817 -0.03 23.39 3.93
N GLY A 818 0.85 23.19 2.94
CA GLY A 818 2.14 23.87 2.85
C GLY A 818 2.13 25.27 2.20
N MET A 819 1.03 25.79 1.65
CA MET A 819 1.04 27.07 0.92
C MET A 819 0.97 28.30 1.84
N GLU A 820 1.75 29.34 1.52
CA GLU A 820 1.72 30.65 2.21
C GLU A 820 0.45 31.44 1.87
N SER A 821 -0.14 31.19 0.70
CA SER A 821 -1.35 31.85 0.22
C SER A 821 -2.61 31.06 0.56
N ASN A 822 -3.47 31.60 1.42
CA ASN A 822 -4.81 31.04 1.66
C ASN A 822 -5.82 31.59 0.63
N SER A 823 -5.56 31.38 -0.66
CA SER A 823 -6.42 31.84 -1.76
C SER A 823 -7.46 30.78 -2.14
N ASP A 824 -8.74 31.16 -2.15
CA ASP A 824 -9.85 30.33 -2.62
C ASP A 824 -10.14 30.45 -4.13
N VAL A 825 -9.32 31.24 -4.86
CA VAL A 825 -9.48 31.42 -6.31
C VAL A 825 -9.03 30.14 -7.04
N PRO A 826 -9.83 29.59 -7.98
CA PRO A 826 -9.39 28.46 -8.82
C PRO A 826 -8.07 28.72 -9.55
N GLY A 827 -7.28 27.66 -9.75
CA GLY A 827 -5.92 27.71 -10.31
C GLY A 827 -4.85 28.23 -9.35
N SER A 828 -5.21 28.76 -8.17
CA SER A 828 -4.24 29.39 -7.26
C SER A 828 -3.30 28.44 -6.52
N ALA A 829 -3.64 27.15 -6.44
CA ALA A 829 -2.73 26.11 -5.93
C ALA A 829 -1.71 25.63 -6.96
N HIS A 830 -1.84 25.98 -8.25
CA HIS A 830 -1.01 25.45 -9.34
C HIS A 830 -1.06 23.91 -9.45
N TYR A 831 -2.20 23.28 -9.17
CA TYR A 831 -2.35 21.80 -9.17
C TYR A 831 -1.29 21.07 -8.34
N VAL A 832 -0.88 21.68 -7.23
CA VAL A 832 0.01 21.08 -6.24
C VAL A 832 -0.80 20.21 -5.27
N GLU A 833 -0.34 18.98 -5.04
CA GLU A 833 -0.97 18.03 -4.11
C GLU A 833 -1.21 18.62 -2.71
N LYS A 834 -2.41 18.40 -2.15
CA LYS A 834 -2.88 18.99 -0.89
C LYS A 834 -2.02 18.68 0.33
N SER A 835 -1.47 17.48 0.37
CA SER A 835 -0.58 16.97 1.42
C SER A 835 0.86 17.51 1.31
N LEU A 836 1.20 18.34 0.30
CA LEU A 836 2.55 18.87 0.16
C LEU A 836 2.98 19.67 1.40
N GLU A 837 4.06 19.21 2.02
CA GLU A 837 4.73 19.86 3.14
C GLU A 837 6.25 19.92 2.96
N ALA A 838 6.91 20.85 3.64
CA ALA A 838 8.36 20.86 3.76
C ALA A 838 8.78 19.94 4.93
N LEU A 839 9.41 18.81 4.64
CA LEU A 839 9.91 17.85 5.65
C LEU A 839 11.22 18.31 6.31
N THR A 840 12.01 19.17 5.63
CA THR A 840 13.26 19.75 6.17
C THR A 840 13.29 21.28 6.06
N PRO A 841 12.35 22.01 6.68
CA PRO A 841 12.19 23.45 6.50
C PRO A 841 13.37 24.28 7.03
N TYR A 842 14.28 23.69 7.82
CA TYR A 842 15.54 24.33 8.22
C TYR A 842 16.50 24.59 7.06
N ALA A 843 16.29 23.88 5.94
CA ALA A 843 17.21 23.84 4.82
C ALA A 843 16.93 24.97 3.82
N ASN A 844 17.88 25.23 2.92
CA ASN A 844 17.74 26.19 1.83
C ASN A 844 18.02 25.50 0.49
N ASP A 845 17.14 25.70 -0.49
CA ASP A 845 17.27 25.27 -1.88
C ASP A 845 17.84 26.37 -2.80
N GLN A 846 17.64 27.64 -2.45
CA GLN A 846 17.94 28.82 -3.26
C GLN A 846 19.40 29.31 -3.30
N ASP A 847 19.67 30.22 -4.23
CA ASP A 847 20.92 30.99 -4.39
C ASP A 847 21.12 32.13 -3.35
N LEU A 848 20.59 31.96 -2.13
CA LEU A 848 20.65 33.01 -1.11
C LEU A 848 22.04 33.12 -0.45
N GLY A 849 22.43 34.37 -0.17
CA GLY A 849 23.76 34.73 0.33
C GLY A 849 24.09 34.29 1.77
N TRP A 850 23.18 33.60 2.47
CA TRP A 850 23.43 32.93 3.73
C TRP A 850 22.53 31.67 3.89
N PRO A 851 23.01 30.58 4.51
CA PRO A 851 22.16 29.51 5.05
C PRO A 851 21.25 30.04 6.18
N ARG A 852 20.30 29.24 6.65
CA ARG A 852 19.58 29.53 7.90
C ARG A 852 20.54 29.36 9.07
N MET A 853 20.56 30.34 9.98
CA MET A 853 21.42 30.32 11.16
C MET A 853 20.60 30.08 12.42
N HIS A 854 21.11 29.23 13.31
CA HIS A 854 20.60 29.06 14.67
C HIS A 854 21.03 30.26 15.54
N ARG A 855 20.29 30.55 16.62
CA ARG A 855 20.51 31.73 17.49
C ARG A 855 21.87 31.80 18.17
N ASP A 856 22.56 30.67 18.34
CA ASP A 856 23.96 30.61 18.81
C ASP A 856 25.00 30.92 17.71
N GLY A 857 24.57 31.07 16.46
CA GLY A 857 25.42 31.37 15.31
C GLY A 857 25.82 30.17 14.45
N ARG A 858 25.37 28.94 14.74
CA ARG A 858 25.62 27.77 13.86
C ARG A 858 24.78 27.79 12.58
N ALA A 859 25.36 27.33 11.47
CA ALA A 859 24.71 27.25 10.16
C ALA A 859 24.00 25.89 9.92
N ALA A 860 22.71 25.92 9.59
CA ALA A 860 21.86 24.72 9.47
C ALA A 860 21.96 23.99 8.11
N GLY A 861 22.49 24.63 7.06
CA GLY A 861 22.85 23.97 5.80
C GLY A 861 21.68 23.57 4.87
N ARG A 862 21.79 22.37 4.26
CA ARG A 862 20.89 21.81 3.23
C ARG A 862 20.52 20.34 3.52
N ALA A 863 19.44 19.85 2.92
CA ALA A 863 19.02 18.45 2.97
C ALA A 863 18.80 17.87 1.56
N GLY A 864 18.95 16.57 1.38
CA GLY A 864 18.64 15.88 0.13
C GLY A 864 18.70 14.36 0.24
N TYR A 865 18.39 13.66 -0.85
CA TYR A 865 18.39 12.18 -0.95
C TYR A 865 17.60 11.51 0.21
N PRO A 866 16.26 11.65 0.25
CA PRO A 866 15.41 10.91 1.18
C PRO A 866 15.37 9.41 0.84
N ALA A 867 15.24 8.57 1.86
CA ALA A 867 15.04 7.12 1.74
C ALA A 867 14.28 6.57 2.98
N PRO A 868 13.62 5.41 2.90
CA PRO A 868 12.82 4.86 3.99
C PRO A 868 13.68 4.33 5.14
N LEU A 869 13.05 4.01 6.27
CA LEU A 869 13.62 3.14 7.31
C LEU A 869 12.63 2.03 7.71
N PRO A 870 13.13 0.83 8.04
CA PRO A 870 12.26 -0.28 8.42
C PRO A 870 11.64 -0.05 9.81
N GLY A 871 10.34 -0.35 9.95
CA GLY A 871 9.62 -0.26 11.23
C GLY A 871 8.26 0.42 11.20
N GLY A 872 7.91 1.15 10.14
CA GLY A 872 6.56 1.72 9.94
C GLY A 872 6.16 2.86 10.90
N GLY A 873 7.14 3.54 11.52
CA GLY A 873 6.93 4.80 12.22
C GLY A 873 7.29 6.02 11.35
N ALA A 874 7.22 7.22 11.91
CA ALA A 874 7.62 8.49 11.26
C ALA A 874 9.15 8.66 11.11
N ASP A 875 9.87 7.55 11.03
CA ASP A 875 11.33 7.47 10.93
C ASP A 875 11.73 7.24 9.47
N TRP A 876 12.63 8.10 8.97
CA TRP A 876 13.15 8.03 7.60
C TRP A 876 14.61 8.52 7.59
N MET A 877 15.35 8.23 6.53
CA MET A 877 16.75 8.65 6.40
C MET A 877 16.97 9.68 5.28
N TYR A 878 18.00 10.51 5.45
CA TYR A 878 18.33 11.56 4.49
C TYR A 878 19.80 12.00 4.59
N THR A 879 20.29 12.68 3.55
CA THR A 879 21.59 13.35 3.55
C THR A 879 21.47 14.76 4.12
N HIS A 880 22.22 15.08 5.17
CA HIS A 880 22.36 16.43 5.70
C HIS A 880 23.68 17.04 5.21
N GLY A 881 23.58 18.10 4.40
CA GLY A 881 24.70 19.00 4.08
C GLY A 881 24.84 20.06 5.18
N ARG A 882 25.59 19.75 6.24
CA ARG A 882 25.90 20.62 7.38
C ARG A 882 26.77 21.82 6.97
N GLY A 883 26.68 22.93 7.70
CA GLY A 883 27.52 24.13 7.47
C GLY A 883 26.83 25.19 6.61
N TYR A 884 27.57 25.81 5.66
CA TYR A 884 26.92 26.63 4.62
C TYR A 884 25.99 25.75 3.75
N GLY A 885 26.22 24.43 3.77
CA GLY A 885 25.39 23.44 3.09
C GLY A 885 25.83 23.19 1.66
N CYS A 886 27.14 23.21 1.42
CA CYS A 886 27.77 22.75 0.20
C CYS A 886 27.27 23.51 -1.04
N PHE A 887 27.37 24.84 -0.99
CA PHE A 887 26.85 25.77 -2.00
C PHE A 887 28.00 26.44 -2.76
N GLU A 888 28.17 26.08 -4.02
CA GLU A 888 29.35 26.41 -4.84
C GLU A 888 29.58 27.92 -4.99
N ALA A 889 28.51 28.71 -5.14
CA ALA A 889 28.59 30.14 -5.40
C ALA A 889 28.87 30.99 -4.14
N VAL A 890 29.16 30.37 -2.99
CA VAL A 890 29.54 31.10 -1.77
C VAL A 890 30.87 31.84 -1.94
N PRO A 891 30.97 33.12 -1.53
CA PRO A 891 32.26 33.80 -1.45
C PRO A 891 33.14 33.19 -0.34
N PRO A 892 34.44 32.89 -0.56
CA PRO A 892 35.40 32.34 0.40
C PRO A 892 35.22 32.78 1.86
N GLY A 893 35.11 34.09 2.11
CA GLY A 893 34.97 34.66 3.45
C GLY A 893 33.65 34.38 4.18
N ARG A 894 32.72 33.60 3.60
CA ARG A 894 31.52 33.06 4.26
C ARG A 894 31.55 31.53 4.41
N ALA A 895 32.50 30.85 3.77
CA ALA A 895 32.73 29.41 3.86
C ALA A 895 33.92 29.11 4.78
N THR A 896 33.81 29.56 6.03
CA THR A 896 34.84 29.45 7.07
C THR A 896 34.19 29.03 8.38
N TYR A 897 34.91 28.31 9.24
CA TYR A 897 34.39 27.87 10.54
C TYR A 897 33.95 29.07 11.39
N ALA A 898 34.68 30.19 11.28
CA ALA A 898 34.35 31.44 11.96
C ALA A 898 33.05 32.11 11.45
N ALA A 899 32.74 32.04 10.15
CA ALA A 899 31.51 32.61 9.59
C ALA A 899 30.27 31.75 9.87
N LEU A 900 30.46 30.47 10.19
CA LEU A 900 29.42 29.45 10.32
C LEU A 900 29.19 28.98 11.78
N GLY A 901 29.79 29.68 12.76
CA GLY A 901 29.59 29.41 14.19
C GLY A 901 30.29 28.13 14.69
N GLY A 902 31.41 27.75 14.07
CA GLY A 902 32.12 26.50 14.36
C GLY A 902 31.68 25.31 13.50
N GLU A 903 30.61 25.46 12.70
CA GLU A 903 30.23 24.46 11.70
C GLU A 903 31.25 24.44 10.53
N PRO A 904 31.50 23.27 9.90
CA PRO A 904 32.41 23.19 8.76
C PRO A 904 31.87 23.94 7.53
N PRO A 905 32.71 24.33 6.56
CA PRO A 905 32.25 24.93 5.29
C PRO A 905 31.17 24.08 4.60
N CYS A 906 31.41 22.78 4.51
CA CYS A 906 30.45 21.73 4.14
C CYS A 906 30.78 20.45 4.90
N GLN A 907 29.75 19.72 5.34
CA GLN A 907 29.87 18.29 5.62
C GLN A 907 28.60 17.55 5.18
N LYS A 908 28.73 16.56 4.28
CA LYS A 908 27.63 15.68 3.85
C LYS A 908 27.64 14.43 4.76
N GLN A 909 26.60 14.25 5.57
CA GLN A 909 26.48 13.16 6.55
C GLN A 909 25.10 12.47 6.44
N ILE A 910 25.02 11.16 6.72
CA ILE A 910 23.76 10.41 6.68
C ILE A 910 23.04 10.56 8.02
N ARG A 911 21.74 10.84 8.00
CA ARG A 911 20.94 11.07 9.21
C ARG A 911 19.62 10.31 9.17
N ARG A 912 19.17 9.94 10.37
CA ARG A 912 17.83 9.43 10.65
C ARG A 912 17.00 10.58 11.21
N ALA A 913 15.92 10.92 10.52
CA ALA A 913 14.81 11.64 11.10
C ALA A 913 14.04 10.71 12.05
N LYS A 914 13.59 11.25 13.19
CA LYS A 914 12.76 10.58 14.21
C LYS A 914 11.35 11.19 14.29
N VAL A 915 11.08 12.10 13.36
CA VAL A 915 9.86 12.87 13.18
C VAL A 915 9.73 13.11 11.67
N GLU A 916 8.49 13.17 11.21
CA GLU A 916 8.17 13.41 9.81
C GLU A 916 8.77 14.73 9.30
N VAL A 917 8.50 15.83 10.01
CA VAL A 917 9.07 17.16 9.73
C VAL A 917 10.22 17.47 10.69
N VAL A 918 11.46 17.39 10.21
CA VAL A 918 12.65 17.82 10.95
C VAL A 918 12.74 19.35 10.91
N THR A 919 12.24 20.02 11.94
CA THR A 919 12.31 21.49 12.05
C THR A 919 13.68 21.99 12.51
N ASN A 920 14.44 21.19 13.28
CA ASN A 920 15.75 21.56 13.82
C ASN A 920 16.78 20.41 13.66
N PRO A 921 17.81 20.54 12.81
CA PRO A 921 18.80 19.49 12.59
C PRO A 921 19.83 19.36 13.74
N PHE A 922 19.79 20.26 14.71
CA PHE A 922 20.61 20.21 15.92
C PHE A 922 19.89 19.56 17.11
N ASP A 923 18.62 19.20 16.96
CA ASP A 923 17.81 18.54 17.99
C ASP A 923 17.90 17.01 17.86
N PRO A 924 18.53 16.29 18.80
CA PRO A 924 18.70 14.83 18.73
C PRO A 924 17.40 14.06 18.95
N SER A 925 16.31 14.72 19.37
CA SER A 925 14.96 14.14 19.38
C SER A 925 14.27 14.17 18.01
N GLN A 926 14.70 15.06 17.11
CA GLN A 926 14.18 15.16 15.74
C GLN A 926 15.07 14.47 14.71
N SER A 927 16.40 14.54 14.87
CA SER A 927 17.34 13.98 13.89
C SER A 927 18.66 13.55 14.52
N GLU A 928 19.13 12.34 14.23
CA GLU A 928 20.45 11.82 14.65
C GLU A 928 21.35 11.48 13.45
N VAL A 929 22.67 11.42 13.66
CA VAL A 929 23.63 11.01 12.63
C VAL A 929 23.78 9.50 12.66
N MET A 930 23.66 8.86 11.48
CA MET A 930 23.88 7.42 11.32
C MET A 930 25.32 7.12 10.88
N ALA A 931 25.82 7.83 9.87
CA ALA A 931 27.15 7.62 9.31
C ALA A 931 27.82 8.94 8.90
N CYS A 932 29.16 8.93 8.91
CA CYS A 932 30.04 10.04 8.53
C CYS A 932 29.79 11.32 9.35
N GLY A 933 29.70 11.16 10.68
CA GLY A 933 29.66 12.28 11.64
C GLY A 933 31.04 12.88 11.93
N ASP A 934 32.12 12.18 11.56
CA ASP A 934 33.48 12.72 11.49
C ASP A 934 33.63 13.73 10.32
N LEU A 935 34.79 14.36 10.22
CA LEU A 935 35.13 15.29 9.14
C LEU A 935 36.11 14.72 8.11
N GLN A 936 36.23 13.38 8.01
CA GLN A 936 37.10 12.69 7.04
C GLN A 936 36.36 12.31 5.76
N TRP A 937 35.04 12.06 5.81
CA TRP A 937 34.25 11.61 4.66
C TRP A 937 33.01 12.45 4.41
N HIS A 938 32.74 12.78 3.15
CA HIS A 938 31.41 13.16 2.68
C HIS A 938 30.63 11.92 2.30
N CYS A 939 29.38 11.80 2.75
CA CYS A 939 28.51 10.65 2.48
C CYS A 939 27.08 11.11 2.12
N TRP A 940 26.48 10.48 1.11
CA TRP A 940 25.16 10.84 0.56
C TRP A 940 24.50 9.65 -0.16
N ASP A 941 23.22 9.81 -0.52
CA ASP A 941 22.42 8.78 -1.24
C ASP A 941 22.50 7.42 -0.54
N ALA A 942 22.02 7.42 0.72
CA ALA A 942 21.98 6.23 1.55
C ALA A 942 20.71 5.41 1.32
N GLN A 943 20.80 4.10 1.50
CA GLN A 943 19.70 3.16 1.40
C GLN A 943 19.76 2.12 2.52
N PRO A 944 18.61 1.74 3.11
CA PRO A 944 18.56 0.74 4.18
C PRO A 944 18.76 -0.67 3.64
N VAL A 945 19.66 -1.45 4.26
CA VAL A 945 19.75 -2.90 4.00
C VAL A 945 18.67 -3.61 4.81
N ALA A 946 17.49 -3.71 4.21
CA ALA A 946 16.30 -4.39 4.70
C ALA A 946 15.52 -4.99 3.51
N ARG A 947 14.52 -5.83 3.79
CA ARG A 947 13.60 -6.32 2.74
C ARG A 947 12.58 -5.24 2.41
N TYR A 948 12.10 -5.17 1.16
CA TYR A 948 11.07 -4.21 0.74
C TYR A 948 9.79 -4.31 1.61
N GLN A 949 9.42 -5.54 1.99
CA GLN A 949 8.30 -5.82 2.91
C GLN A 949 8.50 -5.28 4.33
N ASP A 950 9.74 -5.13 4.79
CA ASP A 950 10.09 -4.57 6.10
C ASP A 950 10.14 -3.04 6.11
N LEU A 951 10.26 -2.42 4.92
CA LEU A 951 10.17 -0.97 4.69
C LEU A 951 8.70 -0.54 4.53
N TYR A 952 7.96 -1.21 3.65
CA TYR A 952 6.66 -0.73 3.15
C TYR A 952 5.44 -1.59 3.58
N GLY A 953 5.64 -2.71 4.29
CA GLY A 953 4.54 -3.57 4.73
C GLY A 953 3.78 -4.30 3.61
N VAL A 954 4.32 -4.28 2.38
CA VAL A 954 3.81 -4.95 1.17
C VAL A 954 4.95 -5.68 0.46
N PRO A 955 4.69 -6.79 -0.28
CA PRO A 955 5.69 -7.32 -1.20
C PRO A 955 5.99 -6.30 -2.31
N THR A 956 7.19 -6.34 -2.89
CA THR A 956 7.51 -5.50 -4.06
C THR A 956 6.54 -5.77 -5.20
N PRO A 957 5.94 -4.73 -5.81
CA PRO A 957 5.11 -4.88 -7.00
C PRO A 957 5.88 -5.60 -8.12
N GLN A 958 5.26 -6.57 -8.77
CA GLN A 958 5.86 -7.35 -9.86
C GLN A 958 4.99 -7.26 -11.11
N VAL A 959 5.61 -6.99 -12.26
CA VAL A 959 5.00 -7.09 -13.59
C VAL A 959 5.78 -8.12 -14.39
N GLU A 960 5.14 -9.21 -14.81
CA GLU A 960 5.84 -10.33 -15.47
C GLU A 960 6.44 -9.94 -16.83
N LYS A 961 5.75 -9.07 -17.58
CA LYS A 961 6.14 -8.62 -18.93
C LYS A 961 5.74 -7.17 -19.16
N VAL A 962 6.63 -6.41 -19.79
CA VAL A 962 6.28 -5.21 -20.56
C VAL A 962 5.67 -5.69 -21.87
N GLN A 963 4.56 -5.09 -22.32
CA GLN A 963 4.11 -5.29 -23.69
C GLN A 963 4.92 -4.37 -24.62
N PRO A 964 5.63 -4.90 -25.63
CA PRO A 964 6.27 -4.05 -26.62
C PRO A 964 5.19 -3.38 -27.49
N PRO A 965 5.36 -2.10 -27.87
CA PRO A 965 4.38 -1.40 -28.70
C PRO A 965 4.20 -2.12 -30.04
N GLY A 966 2.94 -2.47 -30.35
CA GLY A 966 2.59 -3.20 -31.57
C GLY A 966 1.08 -3.34 -31.74
N GLY A 967 0.63 -3.26 -32.99
CA GLY A 967 -0.78 -3.11 -33.34
C GLY A 967 -1.07 -1.69 -33.84
N GLU A 968 -2.36 -1.36 -33.89
CA GLU A 968 -2.84 0.02 -34.04
C GLU A 968 -3.04 0.60 -32.64
N CYS A 969 -2.69 1.87 -32.42
CA CYS A 969 -2.98 2.54 -31.14
C CYS A 969 -4.06 3.61 -31.31
N ALA A 970 -4.73 3.99 -30.22
CA ALA A 970 -5.67 5.11 -30.18
C ALA A 970 -5.38 6.06 -29.01
N LEU A 971 -5.45 7.36 -29.28
CA LEU A 971 -5.61 8.39 -28.25
C LEU A 971 -7.08 8.73 -28.12
N ARG A 972 -7.66 8.41 -26.97
CA ARG A 972 -9.05 8.67 -26.63
C ARG A 972 -9.15 9.86 -25.68
N VAL A 973 -10.13 10.72 -25.91
CA VAL A 973 -10.43 11.87 -25.04
C VAL A 973 -11.91 11.84 -24.68
N VAL A 974 -12.21 11.87 -23.37
CA VAL A 974 -13.59 11.78 -22.87
C VAL A 974 -14.41 13.00 -23.26
N ASP A 975 -13.93 14.21 -22.96
CA ASP A 975 -14.50 15.46 -23.46
C ASP A 975 -13.37 16.50 -23.64
N ALA A 976 -12.97 16.73 -24.90
CA ALA A 976 -11.94 17.71 -25.22
C ALA A 976 -12.38 19.18 -25.05
N ARG A 977 -13.65 19.45 -24.69
CA ARG A 977 -14.13 20.78 -24.31
C ARG A 977 -14.11 20.99 -22.79
N SER A 978 -14.07 19.92 -22.00
CA SER A 978 -13.82 19.99 -20.55
C SER A 978 -12.33 20.27 -20.28
N GLY A 979 -12.07 21.09 -19.27
CA GLY A 979 -10.73 21.47 -18.84
C GLY A 979 -10.73 22.44 -17.67
N GLU A 980 -9.78 22.27 -16.76
CA GLU A 980 -9.56 23.13 -15.58
C GLU A 980 -8.61 24.30 -15.93
N LEU A 981 -8.96 25.03 -16.98
CA LEU A 981 -8.16 26.09 -17.60
C LEU A 981 -8.24 27.43 -16.83
N TYR A 982 -8.15 27.37 -15.50
CA TYR A 982 -8.34 28.51 -14.60
C TYR A 982 -7.06 29.35 -14.44
N PRO A 983 -7.02 30.63 -14.88
CA PRO A 983 -5.80 31.45 -14.85
C PRO A 983 -5.27 31.69 -13.43
N ILE A 984 -3.97 31.49 -13.22
CA ILE A 984 -3.29 31.78 -11.95
C ILE A 984 -3.52 33.26 -11.57
N PRO A 985 -3.93 33.56 -10.32
CA PRO A 985 -4.19 34.94 -9.89
C PRO A 985 -3.01 35.89 -10.15
N GLY A 986 -3.28 36.98 -10.87
CA GLY A 986 -2.28 37.98 -11.23
C GLY A 986 -1.37 37.60 -12.42
N LYS A 987 -1.55 36.43 -13.03
CA LYS A 987 -0.77 35.92 -14.17
C LYS A 987 -1.67 35.53 -15.36
N GLY A 988 -2.65 36.37 -15.68
CA GLY A 988 -3.68 36.10 -16.69
C GLY A 988 -3.30 36.46 -18.13
N ASP A 989 -2.14 37.06 -18.37
CA ASP A 989 -1.64 37.40 -19.71
C ASP A 989 -1.27 36.15 -20.54
N GLU A 990 -1.16 36.33 -21.85
CA GLU A 990 -0.93 35.24 -22.79
C GLU A 990 0.40 34.50 -22.53
N GLN A 991 1.49 35.21 -22.24
CA GLN A 991 2.79 34.58 -21.95
C GLN A 991 2.68 33.66 -20.72
N ASN A 992 2.05 34.13 -19.64
CA ASN A 992 1.83 33.31 -18.46
C ASN A 992 0.85 32.15 -18.71
N ARG A 993 -0.21 32.31 -19.51
CA ARG A 993 -1.12 31.18 -19.86
C ARG A 993 -0.47 30.15 -20.80
N VAL A 994 0.33 30.61 -21.78
CA VAL A 994 1.13 29.75 -22.67
C VAL A 994 2.08 28.89 -21.87
N ALA A 995 2.80 29.50 -20.93
CA ALA A 995 3.70 28.79 -20.04
C ALA A 995 2.92 27.91 -19.04
N PHE A 996 2.22 28.53 -18.07
CA PHE A 996 1.67 27.82 -16.91
C PHE A 996 0.51 26.87 -17.23
N GLN A 997 -0.15 26.97 -18.38
CA GLN A 997 -1.48 26.37 -18.61
C GLN A 997 -1.71 25.92 -20.05
N GLY A 998 -0.66 25.52 -20.75
CA GLY A 998 -0.82 24.94 -22.08
C GLY A 998 -1.47 25.88 -23.09
N HIS A 999 -1.29 27.20 -22.98
CA HIS A 999 -1.99 28.20 -23.79
C HIS A 999 -3.53 28.13 -23.69
N ALA A 1000 -4.06 27.92 -22.47
CA ALA A 1000 -5.47 28.14 -22.15
C ALA A 1000 -6.06 29.42 -22.79
N HIS A 1001 -6.85 29.29 -23.86
CA HIS A 1001 -7.63 30.41 -24.37
C HIS A 1001 -8.85 30.67 -23.45
N PRO A 1002 -9.18 31.93 -23.08
CA PRO A 1002 -10.29 32.22 -22.15
C PRO A 1002 -11.63 31.57 -22.54
N ASP A 1003 -11.96 31.58 -23.83
CA ASP A 1003 -13.19 30.98 -24.38
C ASP A 1003 -13.01 29.55 -24.91
N TYR A 1004 -11.97 28.80 -24.48
CA TYR A 1004 -11.58 27.51 -25.07
C TYR A 1004 -12.74 26.54 -25.37
N PRO A 1005 -13.66 26.22 -24.43
CA PRO A 1005 -14.74 25.27 -24.68
C PRO A 1005 -15.72 25.71 -25.78
N ALA A 1006 -15.83 27.02 -26.03
CA ALA A 1006 -16.71 27.58 -27.05
C ALA A 1006 -16.06 27.59 -28.44
N ILE A 1007 -14.73 27.66 -28.54
CA ILE A 1007 -14.01 27.82 -29.81
C ILE A 1007 -13.33 26.54 -30.32
N VAL A 1008 -13.02 25.57 -29.45
CA VAL A 1008 -12.39 24.31 -29.90
C VAL A 1008 -13.33 23.51 -30.83
N ARG A 1009 -12.78 23.01 -31.94
CA ARG A 1009 -13.50 22.24 -32.98
C ARG A 1009 -12.85 20.90 -33.28
N TYR A 1010 -11.52 20.83 -33.15
CA TYR A 1010 -10.75 19.61 -33.40
C TYR A 1010 -9.79 19.34 -32.24
N PHE A 1011 -9.59 18.07 -31.92
CA PHE A 1011 -8.41 17.63 -31.19
C PHE A 1011 -7.38 17.10 -32.18
N GLY A 1012 -6.10 17.13 -31.84
CA GLY A 1012 -5.09 16.51 -32.69
C GLY A 1012 -3.71 16.39 -32.08
N VAL A 1013 -2.89 15.55 -32.70
CA VAL A 1013 -1.52 15.25 -32.29
C VAL A 1013 -0.52 15.69 -33.35
N GLU A 1014 0.59 16.26 -32.89
CA GLU A 1014 1.79 16.48 -33.71
C GLU A 1014 2.88 15.52 -33.25
N TYR A 1015 3.18 14.53 -34.09
CA TYR A 1015 4.39 13.73 -33.91
C TYR A 1015 5.62 14.61 -34.06
N PHE A 1016 6.69 14.20 -33.39
CA PHE A 1016 8.01 14.79 -33.54
C PHE A 1016 9.08 13.70 -33.63
N ASP A 1017 10.22 14.06 -34.21
CA ASP A 1017 11.44 13.28 -34.08
C ASP A 1017 12.29 13.89 -32.94
N HIS A 1018 12.74 13.04 -32.02
CA HIS A 1018 13.81 13.38 -31.08
C HIS A 1018 15.11 13.70 -31.84
N TRP A 1019 15.97 14.51 -31.24
CA TRP A 1019 17.29 14.79 -31.83
C TRP A 1019 18.20 13.57 -31.76
N THR A 1020 18.67 13.06 -32.90
CA THR A 1020 19.67 11.96 -32.98
C THR A 1020 21.12 12.44 -33.00
N ARG A 1021 21.33 13.75 -32.89
CA ARG A 1021 22.61 14.45 -32.80
C ARG A 1021 22.46 15.65 -31.86
N THR A 1022 23.55 16.18 -31.30
CA THR A 1022 23.50 17.43 -30.52
C THR A 1022 22.75 18.53 -31.31
N PRO A 1023 21.67 19.13 -30.76
CA PRO A 1023 20.85 20.09 -31.48
C PRO A 1023 21.63 21.32 -31.98
N ASP A 1024 21.46 21.65 -33.26
CA ASP A 1024 22.05 22.83 -33.90
C ASP A 1024 21.18 24.09 -33.74
N ARG A 1025 19.86 23.93 -33.77
CA ARG A 1025 18.83 24.98 -33.57
C ARG A 1025 17.97 24.73 -32.34
N GLU A 1026 17.15 25.71 -31.98
CA GLU A 1026 16.22 25.62 -30.85
C GLU A 1026 14.98 24.76 -31.19
N GLY A 1027 14.38 24.17 -30.14
CA GLY A 1027 13.23 23.28 -30.24
C GLY A 1027 13.53 21.91 -30.84
N LEU A 1028 12.49 21.25 -31.36
CA LEU A 1028 12.50 19.84 -31.81
C LEU A 1028 13.21 19.64 -33.16
N MET A 1029 13.81 18.46 -33.37
CA MET A 1029 14.56 18.14 -34.60
C MET A 1029 13.68 18.28 -35.85
N LYS A 1030 12.47 17.73 -35.77
CA LYS A 1030 11.43 17.82 -36.78
C LYS A 1030 10.06 17.61 -36.12
N THR A 1031 9.07 18.40 -36.53
CA THR A 1031 7.65 18.14 -36.28
C THR A 1031 6.97 17.70 -37.56
N TYR A 1032 5.85 16.99 -37.43
CA TYR A 1032 5.04 16.53 -38.55
C TYR A 1032 3.72 17.32 -38.60
N PRO A 1033 3.05 17.41 -39.77
CA PRO A 1033 1.73 18.01 -39.84
C PRO A 1033 0.76 17.33 -38.84
N PRO A 1034 -0.09 18.10 -38.15
CA PRO A 1034 -0.98 17.55 -37.13
C PRO A 1034 -2.00 16.58 -37.73
N LEU A 1035 -2.11 15.40 -37.12
CA LEU A 1035 -3.26 14.53 -37.31
C LEU A 1035 -4.39 15.08 -36.43
N LYS A 1036 -5.52 15.49 -37.03
CA LYS A 1036 -6.67 16.09 -36.32
C LYS A 1036 -7.95 15.30 -36.59
N ALA A 1037 -8.83 15.23 -35.59
CA ALA A 1037 -10.21 14.75 -35.73
C ALA A 1037 -11.20 15.78 -35.16
N PRO A 1038 -12.40 15.92 -35.77
CA PRO A 1038 -13.45 16.79 -35.24
C PRO A 1038 -14.00 16.20 -33.94
N LEU A 1039 -14.37 17.08 -33.00
CA LEU A 1039 -15.02 16.67 -31.75
C LEU A 1039 -16.47 16.24 -32.00
N LEU A 1040 -16.91 15.14 -31.38
CA LEU A 1040 -18.30 14.69 -31.43
C LEU A 1040 -19.21 15.63 -30.61
N ALA A 1041 -20.52 15.39 -30.65
CA ALA A 1041 -21.49 16.31 -30.04
C ALA A 1041 -21.28 16.50 -28.53
N ASP A 1042 -20.96 15.42 -27.82
CA ASP A 1042 -20.61 15.40 -26.39
C ASP A 1042 -19.19 15.92 -26.08
N GLY A 1043 -18.35 16.10 -27.10
CA GLY A 1043 -16.96 16.56 -26.99
C GLY A 1043 -15.92 15.45 -27.00
N SER A 1044 -16.36 14.19 -27.04
CA SER A 1044 -15.48 13.04 -27.15
C SER A 1044 -14.79 12.94 -28.52
N VAL A 1045 -13.67 12.24 -28.54
CA VAL A 1045 -12.92 11.92 -29.76
C VAL A 1045 -12.03 10.70 -29.53
N SER A 1046 -11.97 9.82 -30.53
CA SER A 1046 -10.90 8.82 -30.68
C SER A 1046 -10.05 9.20 -31.89
N LEU A 1047 -8.73 9.07 -31.75
CA LEU A 1047 -7.76 9.41 -32.80
C LEU A 1047 -6.76 8.26 -32.93
N PRO A 1048 -6.65 7.58 -34.09
CA PRO A 1048 -5.65 6.54 -34.27
C PRO A 1048 -4.25 7.15 -34.23
N VAL A 1049 -3.36 6.55 -33.43
CA VAL A 1049 -1.97 6.98 -33.26
C VAL A 1049 -0.98 5.83 -33.47
N GLU A 1050 0.26 6.18 -33.81
CA GLU A 1050 1.34 5.21 -34.00
C GLU A 1050 1.88 4.74 -32.64
N CYS A 1051 1.72 3.45 -32.32
CA CYS A 1051 2.20 2.87 -31.06
C CYS A 1051 3.70 3.11 -30.82
N GLY A 1052 4.07 3.49 -29.60
CA GLY A 1052 5.45 3.78 -29.20
C GLY A 1052 6.03 5.07 -29.79
N ARG A 1053 5.30 5.80 -30.64
CA ARG A 1053 5.78 7.05 -31.26
C ARG A 1053 5.34 8.27 -30.44
N PRO A 1054 6.27 9.17 -30.07
CA PRO A 1054 5.92 10.30 -29.22
C PRO A 1054 5.28 11.46 -29.98
N PHE A 1055 4.34 12.13 -29.33
CA PHE A 1055 3.60 13.26 -29.86
C PHE A 1055 3.30 14.31 -28.80
N ARG A 1056 3.01 15.54 -29.24
CA ARG A 1056 2.33 16.56 -28.42
C ARG A 1056 0.88 16.67 -28.86
N HIS A 1057 -0.05 16.87 -27.93
CA HIS A 1057 -1.48 16.96 -28.21
C HIS A 1057 -2.01 18.39 -28.05
N PHE A 1058 -3.03 18.74 -28.83
CA PHE A 1058 -3.50 20.12 -29.01
C PHE A 1058 -5.02 20.18 -29.21
N GLY A 1059 -5.65 21.22 -28.65
CA GLY A 1059 -6.97 21.68 -29.07
C GLY A 1059 -6.85 22.75 -30.15
N TYR A 1060 -7.62 22.61 -31.22
CA TYR A 1060 -7.64 23.54 -32.35
C TYR A 1060 -9.04 24.12 -32.59
N ASP A 1061 -9.08 25.36 -33.07
CA ASP A 1061 -10.32 26.06 -33.45
C ASP A 1061 -10.74 25.76 -34.91
N GLU A 1062 -11.70 26.54 -35.42
CA GLU A 1062 -12.24 26.41 -36.77
C GLU A 1062 -11.29 26.91 -37.88
N ALA A 1063 -10.39 27.85 -37.58
CA ALA A 1063 -9.31 28.26 -38.48
C ALA A 1063 -8.17 27.22 -38.53
N GLY A 1064 -8.07 26.40 -37.48
CA GLY A 1064 -7.04 25.39 -37.28
C GLY A 1064 -5.88 25.85 -36.39
N ASP A 1065 -6.01 27.00 -35.73
CA ASP A 1065 -5.04 27.58 -34.80
C ASP A 1065 -5.07 26.91 -33.43
N LYS A 1066 -3.97 27.01 -32.67
CA LYS A 1066 -3.76 26.30 -31.40
C LYS A 1066 -4.32 27.06 -30.20
N VAL A 1067 -5.42 26.56 -29.63
CA VAL A 1067 -6.17 27.21 -28.53
C VAL A 1067 -6.01 26.50 -27.17
N ALA A 1068 -5.37 25.34 -27.14
CA ALA A 1068 -4.71 24.74 -25.97
C ALA A 1068 -3.68 23.66 -26.41
N HIS A 1069 -2.75 23.28 -25.55
CA HIS A 1069 -1.76 22.22 -25.77
C HIS A 1069 -1.31 21.54 -24.47
N GLY A 1070 -0.99 20.25 -24.54
CA GLY A 1070 -0.36 19.55 -23.42
C GLY A 1070 1.06 20.07 -23.15
N LEU A 1071 1.39 20.24 -21.87
CA LEU A 1071 2.73 20.66 -21.43
C LEU A 1071 3.78 19.53 -21.50
N THR A 1072 3.35 18.27 -21.47
CA THR A 1072 4.20 17.09 -21.66
C THR A 1072 3.95 16.43 -23.03
N PRO A 1073 4.96 15.79 -23.65
CA PRO A 1073 4.73 14.72 -24.62
C PRO A 1073 3.89 13.58 -24.04
N LEU A 1074 3.24 12.82 -24.91
CA LEU A 1074 2.62 11.53 -24.59
C LEU A 1074 3.10 10.44 -25.57
N VAL A 1075 2.95 9.18 -25.16
CA VAL A 1075 3.19 7.98 -25.99
C VAL A 1075 2.16 6.92 -25.61
N CYS A 1076 1.52 6.28 -26.60
CA CYS A 1076 0.64 5.12 -26.35
C CYS A 1076 1.42 3.83 -26.64
N ASN A 1077 1.56 2.99 -25.61
CA ASN A 1077 2.40 1.79 -25.67
C ASN A 1077 1.58 0.48 -25.69
N GLU A 1078 0.44 0.45 -25.00
CA GLU A 1078 -0.40 -0.76 -24.85
C GLU A 1078 -1.74 -0.65 -25.63
N GLY A 1079 -1.67 -0.21 -26.90
CA GLY A 1079 -2.85 -0.05 -27.77
C GLY A 1079 -3.66 1.23 -27.50
N GLU A 1080 -3.72 1.73 -26.28
CA GLU A 1080 -4.64 2.81 -25.90
C GLU A 1080 -3.96 3.81 -24.96
N CYS A 1081 -4.24 5.12 -25.13
CA CYS A 1081 -4.16 6.13 -24.07
C CYS A 1081 -5.55 6.73 -23.90
N THR A 1082 -5.99 7.02 -22.68
CA THR A 1082 -7.27 7.72 -22.45
C THR A 1082 -7.07 8.89 -21.50
N CYS A 1083 -7.37 10.11 -21.93
CA CYS A 1083 -7.37 11.28 -21.06
C CYS A 1083 -8.77 11.89 -20.91
N HIS A 1084 -9.00 12.61 -19.81
CA HIS A 1084 -10.32 13.15 -19.49
C HIS A 1084 -10.74 14.34 -20.38
N GLY A 1085 -9.77 15.13 -20.85
CA GLY A 1085 -9.98 16.38 -21.58
C GLY A 1085 -8.70 17.19 -21.64
N CYS A 1086 -8.72 18.40 -22.19
CA CYS A 1086 -7.54 19.26 -22.18
C CYS A 1086 -7.42 19.97 -20.83
N HIS A 1087 -6.58 19.42 -19.94
CA HIS A 1087 -6.52 19.74 -18.52
C HIS A 1087 -7.81 19.43 -17.72
N ASP A 1088 -8.66 18.47 -18.14
CA ASP A 1088 -9.78 18.01 -17.31
C ASP A 1088 -9.28 17.04 -16.23
N ALA A 1089 -9.85 17.13 -15.02
CA ALA A 1089 -9.58 16.21 -13.90
C ALA A 1089 -8.15 16.24 -13.35
N HIS A 1090 -7.43 17.35 -13.51
CA HIS A 1090 -6.13 17.58 -12.85
C HIS A 1090 -6.28 17.79 -11.33
N SER A 1091 -7.47 18.21 -10.86
CA SER A 1091 -7.73 18.42 -9.43
C SER A 1091 -8.55 17.31 -8.77
N ASP A 1092 -8.25 17.07 -7.48
CA ASP A 1092 -9.10 16.31 -6.55
C ASP A 1092 -10.57 16.78 -6.61
N GLU A 1093 -10.78 18.11 -6.65
CA GLU A 1093 -12.12 18.72 -6.66
C GLU A 1093 -12.93 18.26 -7.89
N ARG A 1094 -12.25 18.04 -9.01
CA ARG A 1094 -12.87 17.62 -10.26
C ARG A 1094 -13.05 16.11 -10.31
N LEU A 1095 -12.10 15.32 -9.82
CA LEU A 1095 -12.27 13.86 -9.72
C LEU A 1095 -13.38 13.46 -8.74
N GLU A 1096 -13.57 14.20 -7.65
CA GLU A 1096 -14.72 14.00 -6.75
C GLU A 1096 -16.06 14.24 -7.48
N GLN A 1097 -16.17 15.30 -8.30
CA GLN A 1097 -17.36 15.55 -9.14
C GLN A 1097 -17.61 14.43 -10.17
N LEU A 1098 -16.54 13.80 -10.66
CA LEU A 1098 -16.59 12.71 -11.62
C LEU A 1098 -16.82 11.33 -10.96
N GLY A 1099 -16.85 11.28 -9.63
CA GLY A 1099 -17.04 10.06 -8.84
C GLY A 1099 -15.84 9.13 -8.83
N TRP A 1100 -14.62 9.67 -8.94
CA TRP A 1100 -13.34 8.94 -8.96
C TRP A 1100 -13.21 7.88 -10.07
N LYS A 1101 -13.96 8.04 -11.17
CA LYS A 1101 -13.87 7.17 -12.36
C LYS A 1101 -12.65 7.49 -13.20
N THR A 1102 -12.02 6.45 -13.76
CA THR A 1102 -10.89 6.63 -14.69
C THR A 1102 -11.34 7.23 -16.03
N ALA A 1103 -10.38 7.61 -16.86
CA ALA A 1103 -10.66 8.13 -18.18
C ALA A 1103 -11.29 7.06 -19.09
N GLU A 1104 -10.83 5.81 -19.03
CA GLU A 1104 -11.40 4.66 -19.73
C GLU A 1104 -12.85 4.40 -19.30
N GLU A 1105 -13.12 4.44 -17.99
CA GLU A 1105 -14.47 4.23 -17.44
C GLU A 1105 -15.46 5.30 -17.85
N ARG A 1106 -15.00 6.56 -18.01
CA ARG A 1106 -15.83 7.63 -18.59
C ARG A 1106 -15.96 7.50 -20.11
N PHE A 1107 -14.88 7.17 -20.82
CA PHE A 1107 -14.85 7.15 -22.30
C PHE A 1107 -15.83 6.14 -22.89
N ARG A 1108 -15.99 4.96 -22.27
CA ARG A 1108 -16.97 3.93 -22.68
C ARG A 1108 -18.44 4.39 -22.62
N GLY A 1109 -18.73 5.55 -22.03
CA GLY A 1109 -20.06 6.17 -22.01
C GLY A 1109 -20.16 7.44 -22.86
N THR A 1110 -19.26 7.61 -23.84
CA THR A 1110 -19.24 8.74 -24.78
C THR A 1110 -19.61 8.29 -26.20
N LEU A 1111 -20.00 9.23 -27.06
CA LEU A 1111 -20.32 8.95 -28.46
C LEU A 1111 -19.14 8.35 -29.25
N ALA A 1112 -17.90 8.62 -28.83
CA ALA A 1112 -16.71 7.98 -29.42
C ALA A 1112 -16.55 6.53 -28.91
N GLY A 1113 -16.78 6.30 -27.61
CA GLY A 1113 -16.75 4.95 -27.01
C GLY A 1113 -17.98 4.08 -27.30
N GLU A 1114 -19.07 4.66 -27.81
CA GLU A 1114 -20.22 3.94 -28.38
C GLU A 1114 -20.03 3.59 -29.88
N ALA A 1115 -18.99 4.14 -30.53
CA ALA A 1115 -18.69 3.95 -31.94
C ALA A 1115 -17.51 2.98 -32.21
N GLU A 1116 -16.86 2.48 -31.15
CA GLU A 1116 -15.79 1.46 -31.16
C GLU A 1116 -16.32 0.08 -30.76
#